data_AF-A0A259FSJ4-F1
#
_entry.id   AF-A0A259FSJ4-F1
#
_cell.length_a   1.000
_cell.length_b   1.000
_cell.length_c   1.000
_cell.angle_alpha   90.00
_cell.angle_beta   90.00
_cell.angle_gamma   90.00
#
_symmetry.space_group_name_H-M   'P 1'
#
loop_
_entity.id
_entity.type
_entity.pdbx_description
1 polymer ?
#
loop_
_entity_poly.entity_id
_entity_poly.type
_entity_poly.pdbx_seq_one_letter_code
_entity_poly.pdbx_strand_id
1 'polypeptide(L)'
;MNGLNLSKLFNVAQVRSMAAPIFIVLILAMLVLPLPTFMLDMLFTFNIALSIMVLLVSLSTKKALDFAAFPTVLLLSTLLRLSLNVASTRVVLLEGHTGPDAAGKVIEAFGHFLVGGDYTVGIIVFVILVVINFIVITKGAGRIAEVSARFTLDAMPGKQMAIDADLNAGLIDEDEARRRRAEVSQEADFFGSMDGASKFVRGDAIAGILILVINIVGGLIIGLMEHDMSLADAARNYTLLAIGDGLVAQIPALVISIAAGLIVSRVSTDEDIAGQVLSNIFNKTQALYITAAIIGTMGLIPGMPHFSFLLLAGGMVWMAYKGSHKTETAPEALQTAPLASVESQEASWEDVAPIDTLGLEVGYRLIPLVDSAADGELVRRIKGIRKKFAREIGFLPPAVHIRDNLEISPNSYRITLKGVEIGSGEVRTGLFLAIDPGNITATLPGVVTRDPAFGLPAVWIEGELRDQAQALGYTVVDPGTVIATHLNHLVTQHAAELLGRQETQALLDHLGKSAPKLVEDLVPKMLSLSTVQKVLQNLLIEGVAIRDMRSIIDTLLEEAARVQDPGELTALVRVALGRSIVQQIYGSVGELPVIALDQSLERLLMQTLQGGNDAAAMEPGLADALLERTLKVTSLVGGAA
;
A
#
# COMPACT_ATOMS: atom_id res chain seq x y z
N MET A 1 48.92 -6.60 -57.43
CA MET A 1 48.49 -5.49 -56.55
C MET A 1 47.20 -5.94 -55.88
N ASN A 2 47.25 -6.18 -54.56
CA ASN A 2 46.21 -6.85 -53.79
C ASN A 2 44.93 -6.01 -53.72
N GLY A 3 43.84 -6.54 -54.29
CA GLY A 3 42.50 -6.04 -54.07
C GLY A 3 42.04 -6.39 -52.66
N LEU A 4 41.84 -5.37 -51.83
CA LEU A 4 41.20 -5.49 -50.52
C LEU A 4 39.77 -6.03 -50.70
N ASN A 5 39.55 -7.23 -50.17
CA ASN A 5 38.30 -7.97 -50.30
C ASN A 5 37.33 -7.50 -49.19
N LEU A 6 36.47 -6.52 -49.50
CA LEU A 6 35.53 -5.88 -48.55
C LEU A 6 34.52 -6.87 -47.89
N SER A 7 34.32 -8.06 -48.45
CA SER A 7 33.35 -9.05 -47.95
C SER A 7 33.82 -9.80 -46.70
N LYS A 8 35.12 -9.79 -46.36
CA LYS A 8 35.64 -10.40 -45.12
C LYS A 8 35.62 -9.46 -43.91
N LEU A 9 35.33 -8.16 -44.08
CA LEU A 9 35.23 -7.18 -43.00
C LEU A 9 33.86 -7.17 -42.30
N PHE A 10 32.82 -7.76 -42.90
CA PHE A 10 31.46 -7.79 -42.35
C PHE A 10 31.05 -9.19 -41.91
N ASN A 11 31.80 -9.78 -40.98
CA ASN A 11 31.34 -10.96 -40.26
C ASN A 11 30.30 -10.50 -39.22
N VAL A 12 29.03 -10.92 -39.35
CA VAL A 12 27.88 -10.39 -38.58
C VAL A 12 28.09 -10.45 -37.06
N ALA A 13 28.86 -11.44 -36.58
CA ALA A 13 29.25 -11.55 -35.16
C ALA A 13 30.26 -10.46 -34.71
N GLN A 14 31.19 -10.05 -35.58
CA GLN A 14 32.14 -8.96 -35.34
C GLN A 14 31.48 -7.58 -35.49
N VAL A 15 30.51 -7.44 -36.40
CA VAL A 15 29.72 -6.20 -36.54
C VAL A 15 28.90 -5.93 -35.27
N ARG A 16 28.39 -6.99 -34.61
CA ARG A 16 27.62 -6.85 -33.37
C ARG A 16 28.48 -6.42 -32.17
N SER A 17 29.73 -6.89 -32.07
CA SER A 17 30.65 -6.45 -31.02
C SER A 17 31.28 -5.08 -31.28
N MET A 18 31.37 -4.65 -32.54
CA MET A 18 31.86 -3.32 -32.92
C MET A 18 30.77 -2.24 -32.95
N ALA A 19 29.49 -2.60 -32.86
CA ALA A 19 28.38 -1.64 -32.96
C ALA A 19 28.42 -0.54 -31.89
N ALA A 20 28.63 -0.88 -30.61
CA ALA A 20 28.68 0.11 -29.54
C ALA A 20 29.91 1.07 -29.65
N PRO A 21 31.15 0.58 -29.87
CA PRO A 21 32.29 1.46 -30.16
C PRO A 21 32.08 2.38 -31.38
N ILE A 22 31.54 1.85 -32.47
CA ILE A 22 31.25 2.65 -33.68
C ILE A 22 30.22 3.75 -33.35
N PHE A 23 29.19 3.42 -32.59
CA PHE A 23 28.16 4.37 -32.18
C PHE A 23 28.72 5.49 -31.29
N ILE A 24 29.62 5.17 -30.36
CA ILE A 24 30.31 6.18 -29.53
C ILE A 24 31.21 7.08 -30.39
N VAL A 25 31.98 6.51 -31.32
CA VAL A 25 32.82 7.28 -32.24
C VAL A 25 31.96 8.18 -33.14
N LEU A 26 30.81 7.71 -33.59
CA LEU A 26 29.83 8.48 -34.35
C LEU A 26 29.37 9.71 -33.54
N ILE A 27 28.93 9.50 -32.28
CA ILE A 27 28.53 10.57 -31.35
C ILE A 27 29.64 11.62 -31.18
N LEU A 28 30.88 11.18 -30.94
CA LEU A 28 32.02 12.09 -30.79
C LEU A 28 32.33 12.84 -32.09
N ALA A 29 32.21 12.18 -33.25
CA ALA A 29 32.42 12.80 -34.55
C ALA A 29 31.37 13.90 -34.81
N MET A 30 30.10 13.70 -34.42
CA MET A 30 29.05 14.71 -34.56
C MET A 30 29.32 15.98 -33.75
N LEU A 31 30.02 15.88 -32.60
CA LEU A 31 30.36 17.03 -31.78
C LEU A 31 31.45 17.91 -32.42
N VAL A 32 32.34 17.31 -33.22
CA VAL A 32 33.51 18.01 -33.77
C VAL A 32 33.29 18.43 -35.23
N LEU A 33 32.68 17.56 -36.03
CA LEU A 33 32.53 17.76 -37.48
C LEU A 33 31.18 18.42 -37.81
N PRO A 34 31.15 19.41 -38.74
CA PRO A 34 29.90 19.96 -39.22
C PRO A 34 29.14 18.89 -40.02
N LEU A 35 27.89 18.64 -39.65
CA LEU A 35 27.04 17.67 -40.33
C LEU A 35 26.23 18.34 -41.45
N PRO A 36 26.12 17.71 -42.63
CA PRO A 36 25.16 18.14 -43.64
C PRO A 36 23.73 18.07 -43.10
N THR A 37 22.87 19.02 -43.49
CA THR A 37 21.47 19.09 -43.06
C THR A 37 20.68 17.80 -43.32
N PHE A 38 20.95 17.12 -44.43
CA PHE A 38 20.37 15.81 -44.73
C PHE A 38 20.71 14.73 -43.68
N MET A 39 21.95 14.71 -43.17
CA MET A 39 22.34 13.76 -42.13
C MET A 39 21.67 14.09 -40.79
N LEU A 40 21.52 15.38 -40.46
CA LEU A 40 20.77 15.82 -39.28
C LEU A 40 19.30 15.36 -39.36
N ASP A 41 18.62 15.61 -40.47
CA ASP A 41 17.22 15.17 -40.67
C ASP A 41 17.08 13.64 -40.52
N MET A 42 18.01 12.86 -41.10
CA MET A 42 18.00 11.41 -40.98
C MET A 42 18.21 10.95 -39.53
N LEU A 43 19.15 11.54 -38.81
CA LEU A 43 19.48 11.15 -37.44
C LEU A 43 18.40 11.59 -36.43
N PHE A 44 17.77 12.75 -36.62
CA PHE A 44 16.60 13.16 -35.84
C PHE A 44 15.41 12.25 -36.09
N THR A 45 15.11 11.92 -37.35
CA THR A 45 14.05 10.97 -37.70
C THR A 45 14.33 9.59 -37.09
N PHE A 46 15.58 9.13 -37.15
CA PHE A 46 16.01 7.89 -36.51
C PHE A 46 15.82 7.93 -34.99
N ASN A 47 16.16 9.04 -34.33
CA ASN A 47 15.97 9.20 -32.90
C ASN A 47 14.48 9.14 -32.50
N ILE A 48 13.60 9.80 -33.27
CA ILE A 48 12.15 9.71 -33.09
C ILE A 48 11.67 8.26 -33.26
N ALA A 49 12.06 7.59 -34.34
CA ALA A 49 11.70 6.19 -34.59
C ALA A 49 12.20 5.26 -33.46
N LEU A 50 13.44 5.44 -33.00
CA LEU A 50 14.02 4.71 -31.88
C LEU A 50 13.21 4.90 -30.60
N SER A 51 12.82 6.13 -30.27
CA SER A 51 12.01 6.42 -29.08
C SER A 51 10.64 5.73 -29.12
N ILE A 52 9.96 5.77 -30.26
CA ILE A 52 8.66 5.11 -30.45
C ILE A 52 8.82 3.59 -30.36
N MET A 53 9.85 3.03 -30.99
CA MET A 53 10.15 1.61 -30.90
C MET A 53 10.39 1.18 -29.44
N VAL A 54 11.17 1.96 -28.68
CA VAL A 54 11.39 1.71 -27.25
C VAL A 54 10.08 1.72 -26.48
N LEU A 55 9.19 2.70 -26.70
CA LEU A 55 7.87 2.75 -26.06
C LEU A 55 7.02 1.53 -26.41
N LEU A 56 6.97 1.13 -27.68
CA LEU A 56 6.18 -0.03 -28.11
C LEU A 56 6.70 -1.33 -27.50
N VAL A 57 8.03 -1.52 -27.48
CA VAL A 57 8.65 -2.68 -26.80
C VAL A 57 8.27 -2.65 -25.33
N SER A 58 8.43 -1.51 -24.65
CA SER A 58 8.07 -1.34 -23.24
C SER A 58 6.60 -1.62 -22.92
N LEU A 59 5.68 -1.36 -23.85
CA LEU A 59 4.25 -1.69 -23.71
C LEU A 59 3.98 -3.19 -23.89
N SER A 60 4.69 -3.84 -24.82
CA SER A 60 4.50 -5.25 -25.18
C SER A 60 5.21 -6.26 -24.28
N THR A 61 6.25 -5.81 -23.56
CA THR A 61 6.96 -6.61 -22.56
C THR A 61 6.00 -7.05 -21.43
N LYS A 62 6.23 -8.22 -20.81
CA LYS A 62 5.44 -8.72 -19.67
C LYS A 62 6.13 -8.45 -18.33
N LYS A 63 7.41 -8.80 -18.23
CA LYS A 63 8.25 -8.57 -17.05
C LYS A 63 9.32 -7.53 -17.33
N ALA A 64 9.68 -6.70 -16.35
CA ALA A 64 10.70 -5.65 -16.55
C ALA A 64 12.04 -6.22 -17.09
N LEU A 65 12.40 -7.43 -16.66
CA LEU A 65 13.61 -8.15 -17.11
C LEU A 65 13.60 -8.59 -18.57
N ASP A 66 12.43 -8.75 -19.22
CA ASP A 66 12.39 -9.15 -20.64
C ASP A 66 13.02 -8.07 -21.54
N PHE A 67 13.11 -6.83 -21.04
CA PHE A 67 13.85 -5.75 -21.67
C PHE A 67 15.05 -5.30 -20.83
N ALA A 68 15.89 -6.24 -20.39
CA ALA A 68 17.09 -5.95 -19.59
C ALA A 68 18.06 -4.92 -20.22
N ALA A 69 18.05 -4.77 -21.56
CA ALA A 69 18.87 -3.78 -22.27
C ALA A 69 18.34 -2.32 -22.18
N PHE A 70 17.16 -2.11 -21.58
CA PHE A 70 16.51 -0.80 -21.51
C PHE A 70 17.38 0.32 -20.92
N PRO A 71 18.10 0.15 -19.78
CA PRO A 71 18.95 1.21 -19.21
C PRO A 71 20.06 1.66 -20.18
N THR A 72 20.63 0.70 -20.91
CA THR A 72 21.68 0.96 -21.91
C THR A 72 21.12 1.71 -23.11
N VAL A 73 19.95 1.31 -23.60
CA VAL A 73 19.25 2.01 -24.70
C VAL A 73 18.88 3.43 -24.29
N LEU A 74 18.43 3.63 -23.05
CA LEU A 74 18.13 4.92 -22.47
C LEU A 74 19.36 5.84 -22.47
N LEU A 75 20.50 5.33 -22.00
CA LEU A 75 21.75 6.08 -21.99
C LEU A 75 22.21 6.46 -23.40
N LEU A 76 22.23 5.49 -24.33
CA LEU A 76 22.70 5.71 -25.70
C LEU A 76 21.78 6.66 -26.49
N SER A 77 20.45 6.54 -26.34
CA SER A 77 19.50 7.46 -26.97
C SER A 77 19.62 8.88 -26.42
N THR A 78 19.86 9.01 -25.10
CA THR A 78 20.09 10.33 -24.48
C THR A 78 21.38 10.97 -24.99
N LEU A 79 22.47 10.21 -25.08
CA LEU A 79 23.73 10.72 -25.64
C LEU A 79 23.60 11.11 -27.12
N LEU A 80 22.92 10.29 -27.92
CA LEU A 80 22.64 10.62 -29.32
C LEU A 80 21.84 11.93 -29.43
N ARG A 81 20.81 12.11 -28.60
CA ARG A 81 20.00 13.33 -28.57
C ARG A 81 20.85 14.55 -28.21
N LEU A 82 21.65 14.45 -27.14
CA LEU A 82 22.50 15.55 -26.69
C LEU A 82 23.49 15.96 -27.80
N SER A 83 24.11 14.99 -28.46
CA SER A 83 25.03 15.24 -29.56
C SER A 83 24.35 15.83 -30.79
N LEU A 84 23.12 15.39 -31.10
CA LEU A 84 22.33 15.98 -32.18
C LEU A 84 21.96 17.43 -31.88
N ASN A 85 21.58 17.76 -30.64
CA ASN A 85 21.28 19.13 -30.23
C ASN A 85 22.51 20.05 -30.33
N VAL A 86 23.71 19.55 -30.00
CA VAL A 86 24.95 20.33 -30.17
C VAL A 86 25.27 20.52 -31.65
N ALA A 87 25.11 19.47 -32.46
CA ALA A 87 25.35 19.54 -33.90
C ALA A 87 24.35 20.47 -34.62
N SER A 88 23.07 20.40 -34.28
CA SER A 88 22.03 21.27 -34.83
C SER A 88 22.20 22.71 -34.39
N THR A 89 22.52 22.97 -33.11
CA THR A 89 22.85 24.32 -32.59
C THR A 89 23.93 24.99 -33.42
N ARG A 90 24.99 24.27 -33.77
CA ARG A 90 26.05 24.81 -34.63
C ARG A 90 25.51 25.21 -36.00
N VAL A 91 24.69 24.36 -36.64
CA VAL A 91 24.10 24.65 -37.95
C VAL A 91 23.10 25.82 -37.86
N VAL A 92 22.27 25.86 -36.81
CA VAL A 92 21.33 26.96 -36.55
C VAL A 92 22.07 28.28 -36.40
N LEU A 93 23.16 28.33 -35.63
CA LEU A 93 23.92 29.57 -35.41
C LEU A 93 24.69 30.02 -36.66
N LEU A 94 25.32 29.09 -37.39
CA LEU A 94 26.12 29.40 -38.58
C LEU A 94 25.28 29.73 -39.81
N GLU A 95 24.24 28.95 -40.08
CA GLU A 95 23.47 29.03 -41.33
C GLU A 95 22.08 29.64 -41.15
N GLY A 96 21.62 29.90 -39.92
CA GLY A 96 20.25 30.39 -39.63
C GLY A 96 19.88 31.73 -40.27
N HIS A 97 20.87 32.51 -40.71
CA HIS A 97 20.65 33.74 -41.48
C HIS A 97 20.13 33.48 -42.90
N THR A 98 20.35 32.29 -43.45
CA THR A 98 19.96 31.92 -44.83
C THR A 98 18.46 31.63 -44.98
N GLY A 99 17.76 31.35 -43.89
CA GLY A 99 16.31 31.08 -43.90
C GLY A 99 15.88 30.05 -42.84
N PRO A 100 14.57 29.80 -42.72
CA PRO A 100 14.02 28.80 -41.80
C PRO A 100 14.32 27.34 -42.20
N ASP A 101 14.80 27.08 -43.43
CA ASP A 101 15.23 25.77 -43.92
C ASP A 101 16.71 25.46 -43.66
N ALA A 102 17.46 26.43 -43.11
CA ALA A 102 18.90 26.36 -42.90
C ALA A 102 19.37 25.18 -42.01
N ALA A 103 18.55 24.76 -41.06
CA ALA A 103 18.89 23.71 -40.10
C ALA A 103 18.34 22.32 -40.46
N GLY A 104 17.77 22.16 -41.65
CA GLY A 104 17.13 20.92 -42.09
C GLY A 104 15.61 20.98 -42.04
N LYS A 105 14.97 20.12 -42.83
CA LYS A 105 13.52 20.15 -43.06
C LYS A 105 12.73 19.63 -41.87
N VAL A 106 13.33 18.77 -41.05
CA VAL A 106 12.67 18.25 -39.85
C VAL A 106 12.49 19.39 -38.84
N ILE A 107 13.56 20.14 -38.55
CA ILE A 107 13.51 21.28 -37.63
C ILE A 107 12.51 22.35 -38.10
N GLU A 108 12.56 22.70 -39.39
CA GLU A 108 11.63 23.65 -40.00
C GLU A 108 10.16 23.22 -39.84
N ALA A 109 9.85 21.96 -40.16
CA ALA A 109 8.49 21.43 -40.09
C ALA A 109 7.94 21.46 -38.66
N PHE A 110 8.74 21.08 -37.66
CA PHE A 110 8.33 21.14 -36.25
C PHE A 110 8.19 22.58 -35.74
N GLY A 111 9.06 23.49 -36.15
CA GLY A 111 8.94 24.92 -35.83
C GLY A 111 7.64 25.52 -36.35
N HIS A 112 7.30 25.26 -37.61
CA HIS A 112 6.06 25.74 -38.22
C HIS A 112 4.79 25.12 -37.62
N PHE A 113 4.82 23.82 -37.29
CA PHE A 113 3.70 23.11 -36.68
C PHE A 113 3.23 23.75 -35.37
N LEU A 114 4.17 24.19 -34.53
CA LEU A 114 3.85 24.77 -33.23
C LEU A 114 3.49 26.26 -33.30
N VAL A 115 4.18 27.01 -34.16
CA VAL A 115 4.02 28.46 -34.26
C VAL A 115 2.68 28.81 -34.92
N GLY A 116 2.15 27.99 -35.84
CA GLY A 116 0.81 28.18 -36.40
C GLY A 116 0.58 29.52 -37.12
N GLY A 117 1.67 30.26 -37.42
CA GLY A 117 1.64 31.61 -38.00
C GLY A 117 1.83 32.75 -36.99
N ASP A 118 1.76 32.50 -35.68
CA ASP A 118 1.99 33.50 -34.62
C ASP A 118 3.16 33.09 -33.72
N TYR A 119 4.29 33.79 -33.88
CA TYR A 119 5.52 33.54 -33.15
C TYR A 119 5.39 33.74 -31.64
N THR A 120 4.54 34.67 -31.20
CA THR A 120 4.30 34.90 -29.77
C THR A 120 3.54 33.74 -29.15
N VAL A 121 2.49 33.25 -29.82
CA VAL A 121 1.76 32.05 -29.38
C VAL A 121 2.68 30.83 -29.38
N GLY A 122 3.50 30.66 -30.43
CA GLY A 122 4.48 29.57 -30.53
C GLY A 122 5.45 29.52 -29.35
N ILE A 123 6.02 30.67 -28.95
CA ILE A 123 6.90 30.76 -27.77
C ILE A 123 6.16 30.34 -26.49
N ILE A 124 4.93 30.82 -26.28
CA ILE A 124 4.15 30.50 -25.07
C ILE A 124 3.85 29.01 -25.00
N VAL A 125 3.36 28.42 -26.09
CA VAL A 125 3.06 26.98 -26.16
C VAL A 125 4.33 26.16 -25.95
N PHE A 126 5.45 26.59 -26.54
CA PHE A 126 6.73 25.91 -26.38
C PHE A 126 7.21 25.92 -24.93
N VAL A 127 7.15 27.07 -24.24
CA VAL A 127 7.50 27.18 -22.82
C VAL A 127 6.62 26.25 -21.97
N ILE A 128 5.32 26.16 -22.27
CA ILE A 128 4.42 25.22 -21.59
C ILE A 128 4.86 23.77 -21.80
N LEU A 129 5.19 23.39 -23.04
CA LEU A 129 5.67 22.04 -23.36
C LEU A 129 6.98 21.70 -22.64
N VAL A 130 7.93 22.64 -22.61
CA VAL A 130 9.19 22.53 -21.87
C VAL A 130 8.94 22.34 -20.38
N VAL A 131 8.04 23.14 -19.80
CA VAL A 131 7.67 23.07 -18.38
C VAL A 131 7.03 21.73 -18.05
N ILE A 132 6.06 21.27 -18.85
CA ILE A 132 5.40 19.97 -18.66
C ILE A 132 6.44 18.85 -18.74
N ASN A 133 7.27 18.86 -19.78
CA ASN A 133 8.29 17.85 -19.97
C ASN A 133 9.28 17.81 -18.80
N PHE A 134 9.84 18.94 -18.37
CA PHE A 134 10.85 18.96 -17.33
C PHE A 134 10.27 18.79 -15.91
N ILE A 135 9.28 19.61 -15.54
CA ILE A 135 8.76 19.67 -14.16
C ILE A 135 7.87 18.48 -13.85
N VAL A 136 7.00 18.08 -14.77
CA VAL A 136 6.03 17.02 -14.52
C VAL A 136 6.62 15.67 -14.89
N ILE A 137 7.16 15.55 -16.11
CA ILE A 137 7.47 14.24 -16.69
C ILE A 137 8.86 13.76 -16.28
N THR A 138 9.92 14.51 -16.58
CA THR A 138 11.30 14.11 -16.26
C THR A 138 11.53 13.99 -14.76
N LYS A 139 11.08 14.98 -13.97
CA LYS A 139 11.16 14.90 -12.49
C LYS A 139 10.25 13.82 -11.90
N GLY A 140 9.04 13.65 -12.45
CA GLY A 140 8.10 12.62 -11.99
C GLY A 140 8.62 11.22 -12.25
N ALA A 141 9.04 10.93 -13.48
CA ALA A 141 9.63 9.66 -13.88
C ALA A 141 10.92 9.36 -13.10
N GLY A 142 11.76 10.36 -12.85
CA GLY A 142 12.96 10.21 -12.03
C GLY A 142 12.66 9.81 -10.58
N ARG A 143 11.66 10.43 -9.94
CA ARG A 143 11.24 10.04 -8.58
C ARG A 143 10.65 8.63 -8.53
N ILE A 144 9.82 8.28 -9.50
CA ILE A 144 9.25 6.93 -9.59
C ILE A 144 10.38 5.91 -9.77
N ALA A 145 11.34 6.19 -10.65
CA ALA A 145 12.49 5.33 -10.88
C ALA A 145 13.36 5.14 -9.64
N GLU A 146 13.70 6.23 -8.94
CA GLU A 146 14.51 6.23 -7.72
C GLU A 146 13.84 5.43 -6.59
N VAL A 147 12.55 5.70 -6.35
CA VAL A 147 11.79 5.08 -5.25
C VAL A 147 11.54 3.60 -5.52
N SER A 148 11.11 3.24 -6.73
CA SER A 148 10.90 1.84 -7.10
C SER A 148 12.20 1.04 -7.11
N ALA A 149 13.30 1.61 -7.63
CA ALA A 149 14.61 0.95 -7.60
C ALA A 149 15.05 0.72 -6.17
N ARG A 150 14.94 1.73 -5.29
CA ARG A 150 15.31 1.59 -3.89
C ARG A 150 14.51 0.53 -3.16
N PHE A 151 13.18 0.55 -3.25
CA PHE A 151 12.35 -0.46 -2.58
C PHE A 151 12.58 -1.87 -3.12
N THR A 152 12.80 -2.00 -4.43
CA THR A 152 13.08 -3.31 -5.03
C THR A 152 14.46 -3.82 -4.60
N LEU A 153 15.47 -2.97 -4.54
CA LEU A 153 16.81 -3.30 -4.06
C LEU A 153 16.83 -3.62 -2.56
N ASP A 154 16.08 -2.88 -1.73
CA ASP A 154 15.95 -3.12 -0.29
C ASP A 154 15.26 -4.47 0.00
N ALA A 155 14.42 -4.96 -0.93
CA ALA A 155 13.74 -6.26 -0.82
C ALA A 155 14.60 -7.47 -1.25
N MET A 156 15.78 -7.24 -1.86
CA MET A 156 16.62 -8.32 -2.41
C MET A 156 17.17 -9.30 -1.38
N PRO A 157 17.64 -8.87 -0.19
CA PRO A 157 18.04 -9.79 0.86
C PRO A 157 16.90 -10.71 1.28
N GLY A 158 15.67 -10.19 1.35
CA GLY A 158 14.47 -10.98 1.65
C GLY A 158 14.18 -12.04 0.58
N LYS A 159 14.27 -11.67 -0.71
CA LYS A 159 14.12 -12.62 -1.82
C LYS A 159 15.22 -13.70 -1.81
N GLN A 160 16.47 -13.33 -1.52
CA GLN A 160 17.58 -14.30 -1.42
C GLN A 160 17.40 -15.25 -0.23
N MET A 161 17.03 -14.73 0.94
CA MET A 161 16.73 -15.54 2.12
C MET A 161 15.55 -16.48 1.90
N ALA A 162 14.52 -16.06 1.14
CA ALA A 162 13.41 -16.93 0.78
C ALA A 162 13.87 -18.10 -0.12
N ILE A 163 14.73 -17.85 -1.11
CA ILE A 163 15.32 -18.91 -1.95
C ILE A 163 16.16 -19.88 -1.10
N ASP A 164 16.93 -19.35 -0.15
CA ASP A 164 17.74 -20.19 0.76
C ASP A 164 16.85 -21.01 1.71
N ALA A 165 15.74 -20.44 2.18
CA ALA A 165 14.76 -21.13 2.99
C ALA A 165 14.06 -22.25 2.20
N ASP A 166 13.64 -21.99 0.95
CA ASP A 166 13.01 -22.97 0.07
C ASP A 166 13.96 -24.13 -0.28
N LEU A 167 15.24 -23.83 -0.51
CA LEU A 167 16.28 -24.83 -0.77
C LEU A 167 16.54 -25.69 0.48
N ASN A 168 16.65 -25.07 1.66
CA ASN A 168 16.83 -25.78 2.92
C ASN A 168 15.60 -26.61 3.33
N ALA A 169 14.40 -26.17 2.94
CA ALA A 169 13.14 -26.88 3.15
C ALA A 169 12.91 -28.01 2.11
N GLY A 170 13.74 -28.11 1.07
CA GLY A 170 13.62 -29.11 0.00
C GLY A 170 12.48 -28.85 -0.98
N LEU A 171 11.94 -27.62 -1.03
CA LEU A 171 10.88 -27.22 -1.97
C LEU A 171 11.42 -26.96 -3.39
N ILE A 172 12.70 -26.63 -3.50
CA ILE A 172 13.41 -26.40 -4.77
C ILE A 172 14.76 -27.12 -4.75
N ASP A 173 15.27 -27.47 -5.94
CA ASP A 173 16.59 -28.06 -6.10
C ASP A 173 17.70 -27.00 -6.25
N GLU A 174 18.98 -27.44 -6.28
CA GLU A 174 20.13 -26.54 -6.35
C GLU A 174 20.21 -25.78 -7.69
N ASP A 175 19.75 -26.39 -8.79
CA ASP A 175 19.75 -25.80 -10.12
C ASP A 175 18.69 -24.69 -10.23
N GLU A 176 17.50 -24.92 -9.69
CA GLU A 176 16.41 -23.96 -9.58
C GLU A 176 16.77 -22.80 -8.64
N ALA A 177 17.39 -23.10 -7.49
CA ALA A 177 17.91 -22.08 -6.58
C ALA A 177 18.97 -21.21 -7.27
N ARG A 178 19.89 -21.80 -8.06
CA ARG A 178 20.88 -21.06 -8.84
C ARG A 178 20.23 -20.18 -9.91
N ARG A 179 19.21 -20.70 -10.61
CA ARG A 179 18.44 -19.92 -11.61
C ARG A 179 17.74 -18.72 -10.99
N ARG A 180 17.00 -18.93 -9.89
CA ARG A 180 16.29 -17.84 -9.19
C ARG A 180 17.26 -16.80 -8.60
N ARG A 181 18.41 -17.21 -8.05
CA ARG A 181 19.45 -16.27 -7.61
C ARG A 181 20.01 -15.45 -8.77
N ALA A 182 20.20 -16.06 -9.95
CA ALA A 182 20.66 -15.34 -11.14
C ALA A 182 19.61 -14.32 -11.61
N GLU A 183 18.32 -14.65 -11.59
CA GLU A 183 17.23 -13.72 -11.89
C GLU A 183 17.18 -12.55 -10.90
N VAL A 184 17.30 -12.83 -9.60
CA VAL A 184 17.38 -11.79 -8.55
C VAL A 184 18.61 -10.90 -8.78
N SER A 185 19.77 -11.46 -9.12
CA SER A 185 20.95 -10.66 -9.47
C SER A 185 20.71 -9.74 -10.67
N GLN A 186 20.08 -10.25 -11.73
CA GLN A 186 19.75 -9.47 -12.92
C GLN A 186 18.74 -8.36 -12.61
N GLU A 187 17.78 -8.61 -11.73
CA GLU A 187 16.83 -7.61 -11.25
C GLU A 187 17.54 -6.49 -10.47
N ALA A 188 18.51 -6.83 -9.62
CA ALA A 188 19.33 -5.83 -8.91
C ALA A 188 20.15 -4.98 -9.89
N ASP A 189 20.84 -5.60 -10.84
CA ASP A 189 21.65 -4.91 -11.85
C ASP A 189 20.79 -3.99 -12.73
N PHE A 190 19.59 -4.45 -13.10
CA PHE A 190 18.63 -3.68 -13.88
C PHE A 190 18.18 -2.42 -13.13
N PHE A 191 17.65 -2.57 -11.92
CA PHE A 191 17.13 -1.42 -11.15
C PHE A 191 18.26 -0.47 -10.69
N GLY A 192 19.44 -0.98 -10.38
CA GLY A 192 20.63 -0.17 -10.11
C GLY A 192 21.08 0.64 -11.33
N SER A 193 21.13 0.02 -12.51
CA SER A 193 21.46 0.70 -13.76
C SER A 193 20.39 1.71 -14.17
N MET A 194 19.12 1.43 -13.87
CA MET A 194 17.99 2.33 -14.13
C MET A 194 18.03 3.61 -13.31
N ASP A 195 18.34 3.53 -12.01
CA ASP A 195 18.51 4.74 -11.18
C ASP A 195 19.62 5.64 -11.75
N GLY A 196 20.75 5.04 -12.14
CA GLY A 196 21.84 5.74 -12.82
C GLY A 196 21.41 6.39 -14.14
N ALA A 197 20.81 5.63 -15.05
CA ALA A 197 20.39 6.12 -16.36
C ALA A 197 19.31 7.22 -16.27
N SER A 198 18.41 7.16 -15.30
CA SER A 198 17.37 8.18 -15.07
C SER A 198 17.95 9.56 -14.72
N LYS A 199 19.09 9.61 -14.01
CA LYS A 199 19.81 10.84 -13.68
C LYS A 199 20.40 11.50 -14.92
N PHE A 200 20.83 10.72 -15.91
CA PHE A 200 21.29 11.25 -17.20
C PHE A 200 20.17 11.91 -18.00
N VAL A 201 18.97 11.33 -18.01
CA VAL A 201 17.78 11.92 -18.68
C VAL A 201 17.41 13.27 -18.07
N ARG A 202 17.55 13.40 -16.74
CA ARG A 202 17.36 14.69 -16.06
C ARG A 202 18.40 15.73 -16.49
N GLY A 203 19.66 15.33 -16.63
CA GLY A 203 20.72 16.21 -17.13
C GLY A 203 20.47 16.68 -18.56
N ASP A 204 20.01 15.78 -19.43
CA ASP A 204 19.64 16.08 -20.83
C ASP A 204 18.53 17.14 -20.93
N ALA A 205 17.47 17.01 -20.12
CA ALA A 205 16.38 18.00 -20.14
C ALA A 205 16.85 19.41 -19.71
N ILE A 206 17.79 19.52 -18.77
CA ILE A 206 18.40 20.81 -18.40
C ILE A 206 19.26 21.34 -19.55
N ALA A 207 20.06 20.48 -20.17
CA ALA A 207 20.88 20.85 -21.32
C ALA A 207 20.04 21.35 -22.50
N GLY A 208 18.91 20.71 -22.80
CA GLY A 208 17.98 21.15 -23.84
C GLY A 208 17.43 22.56 -23.62
N ILE A 209 17.08 22.90 -22.37
CA ILE A 209 16.63 24.27 -22.02
C ILE A 209 17.76 25.29 -22.19
N LEU A 210 18.98 24.94 -21.79
CA LEU A 210 20.13 25.82 -21.97
C LEU A 210 20.44 26.04 -23.45
N ILE A 211 20.42 24.97 -24.25
CA ILE A 211 20.65 25.01 -25.70
C ILE A 211 19.63 25.91 -26.39
N LEU A 212 18.34 25.80 -26.05
CA LEU A 212 17.31 26.71 -26.55
C LEU A 212 17.66 28.18 -26.29
N VAL A 213 18.01 28.51 -25.04
CA VAL A 213 18.35 29.90 -24.66
C VAL A 213 19.57 30.38 -25.43
N ILE A 214 20.58 29.52 -25.58
CA ILE A 214 21.78 29.81 -26.37
C ILE A 214 21.43 30.04 -27.84
N ASN A 215 20.53 29.24 -28.43
CA ASN A 215 20.14 29.37 -29.83
C ASN A 215 19.34 30.66 -30.09
N ILE A 216 18.43 31.03 -29.19
CA ILE A 216 17.66 32.28 -29.31
C ILE A 216 18.58 33.49 -29.12
N VAL A 217 19.34 33.53 -28.02
CA VAL A 217 20.18 34.71 -27.69
C VAL A 217 21.39 34.81 -28.62
N GLY A 218 22.11 33.72 -28.81
CA GLY A 218 23.27 33.65 -29.70
C GLY A 218 22.88 33.91 -31.16
N GLY A 219 21.77 33.33 -31.61
CA GLY A 219 21.25 33.56 -32.96
C GLY A 219 20.86 35.02 -33.21
N LEU A 220 20.21 35.67 -32.24
CA LEU A 220 19.92 37.10 -32.31
C LEU A 220 21.19 37.96 -32.40
N ILE A 221 22.19 37.67 -31.58
CA ILE A 221 23.47 38.41 -31.59
C ILE A 221 24.18 38.24 -32.94
N ILE A 222 24.34 37.00 -33.43
CA ILE A 222 25.00 36.70 -34.70
C ILE A 222 24.23 37.32 -35.88
N GLY A 223 22.90 37.17 -35.89
CA GLY A 223 22.05 37.74 -36.94
C GLY A 223 22.15 39.27 -37.03
N LEU A 224 22.16 39.95 -35.88
CA LEU A 224 22.25 41.42 -35.81
C LEU A 224 23.66 41.97 -36.09
N MET A 225 24.70 41.32 -35.55
CA MET A 225 26.07 41.86 -35.56
C MET A 225 26.96 41.33 -36.69
N GLU A 226 26.76 40.09 -37.13
CA GLU A 226 27.62 39.45 -38.16
C GLU A 226 26.95 39.36 -39.54
N HIS A 227 25.62 39.33 -39.61
CA HIS A 227 24.86 39.13 -40.86
C HIS A 227 23.95 40.30 -41.25
N ASP A 228 24.05 41.46 -40.58
CA ASP A 228 23.29 42.69 -40.87
C ASP A 228 21.75 42.49 -40.98
N MET A 229 21.19 41.51 -40.27
CA MET A 229 19.74 41.25 -40.30
C MET A 229 18.96 42.27 -39.45
N SER A 230 17.71 42.53 -39.82
CA SER A 230 16.82 43.32 -38.95
C SER A 230 16.47 42.53 -37.69
N LEU A 231 16.20 43.22 -36.56
CA LEU A 231 15.79 42.57 -35.31
C LEU A 231 14.57 41.66 -35.50
N ALA A 232 13.61 42.08 -36.34
CA ALA A 232 12.40 41.32 -36.61
C ALA A 232 12.71 40.04 -37.40
N ASP A 233 13.57 40.10 -38.42
CA ASP A 233 13.91 38.95 -39.26
C ASP A 233 14.81 37.96 -38.51
N ALA A 234 15.79 38.47 -37.76
CA ALA A 234 16.64 37.65 -36.89
C ALA A 234 15.81 36.95 -35.82
N ALA A 235 14.89 37.68 -35.15
CA ALA A 235 13.98 37.07 -34.19
C ALA A 235 13.08 36.02 -34.83
N ARG A 236 12.59 36.25 -36.05
CA ARG A 236 11.72 35.31 -36.77
C ARG A 236 12.44 34.01 -37.12
N ASN A 237 13.61 34.09 -37.75
CA ASN A 237 14.36 32.91 -38.21
C ASN A 237 14.95 32.14 -37.03
N TYR A 238 15.73 32.78 -36.16
CA TYR A 238 16.43 32.08 -35.08
C TYR A 238 15.48 31.58 -34.00
N THR A 239 14.37 32.27 -33.72
CA THR A 239 13.37 31.74 -32.76
C THR A 239 12.61 30.56 -33.34
N LEU A 240 12.25 30.58 -34.64
CA LEU A 240 11.60 29.43 -35.28
C LEU A 240 12.50 28.21 -35.28
N LEU A 241 13.76 28.39 -35.68
CA LEU A 241 14.77 27.32 -35.70
C LEU A 241 15.04 26.79 -34.28
N ALA A 242 15.16 27.66 -33.28
CA ALA A 242 15.38 27.25 -31.90
C ALA A 242 14.19 26.49 -31.29
N ILE A 243 12.96 26.93 -31.57
CA ILE A 243 11.74 26.21 -31.15
C ILE A 243 11.63 24.87 -31.88
N GLY A 244 11.89 24.85 -33.19
CA GLY A 244 11.87 23.64 -34.00
C GLY A 244 12.88 22.60 -33.50
N ASP A 245 14.13 23.01 -33.30
CA ASP A 245 15.20 22.17 -32.76
C ASP A 245 14.85 21.63 -31.36
N GLY A 246 14.36 22.51 -30.49
CA GLY A 246 13.89 22.14 -29.16
C GLY A 246 12.76 21.09 -29.19
N LEU A 247 11.77 21.25 -30.06
CA LEU A 247 10.66 20.30 -30.19
C LEU A 247 11.10 18.94 -30.71
N VAL A 248 11.94 18.92 -31.74
CA VAL A 248 12.48 17.70 -32.35
C VAL A 248 13.24 16.88 -31.30
N ALA A 249 13.97 17.54 -30.41
CA ALA A 249 14.64 16.90 -29.29
C ALA A 249 13.67 16.43 -28.18
N GLN A 250 12.61 17.21 -27.93
CA GLN A 250 11.72 16.99 -26.79
C GLN A 250 10.73 15.84 -26.98
N ILE A 251 10.27 15.59 -28.20
CA ILE A 251 9.33 14.49 -28.49
C ILE A 251 9.95 13.12 -28.15
N PRO A 252 11.15 12.77 -28.64
CA PRO A 252 11.84 11.54 -28.21
C PRO A 252 12.06 11.47 -26.70
N ALA A 253 12.41 12.59 -26.07
CA ALA A 253 12.64 12.67 -24.62
C ALA A 253 11.37 12.35 -23.82
N LEU A 254 10.23 12.89 -24.26
CA LEU A 254 8.93 12.63 -23.69
C LEU A 254 8.56 11.15 -23.79
N VAL A 255 8.65 10.59 -25.00
CA VAL A 255 8.30 9.20 -25.31
C VAL A 255 9.12 8.22 -24.47
N ILE A 256 10.44 8.47 -24.38
CA ILE A 256 11.35 7.64 -23.59
C ILE A 256 11.10 7.80 -22.08
N SER A 257 10.77 9.00 -21.60
CA SER A 257 10.44 9.21 -20.19
C SER A 257 9.16 8.47 -19.78
N ILE A 258 8.17 8.41 -20.67
CA ILE A 258 6.95 7.60 -20.48
C ILE A 258 7.30 6.11 -20.47
N ALA A 259 8.11 5.65 -21.43
CA ALA A 259 8.55 4.25 -21.49
C ALA A 259 9.30 3.83 -20.22
N ALA A 260 10.19 4.69 -19.70
CA ALA A 260 10.90 4.46 -18.45
C ALA A 260 9.96 4.39 -17.24
N GLY A 261 8.99 5.31 -17.16
CA GLY A 261 7.95 5.27 -16.14
C GLY A 261 7.16 3.96 -16.15
N LEU A 262 6.72 3.51 -17.34
CA LEU A 262 5.96 2.28 -17.53
C LEU A 262 6.74 1.02 -17.15
N ILE A 263 8.03 0.96 -17.50
CA ILE A 263 8.88 -0.19 -17.18
C ILE A 263 9.16 -0.28 -15.67
N VAL A 264 9.35 0.86 -14.99
CA VAL A 264 9.67 0.89 -13.56
C VAL A 264 8.42 0.78 -12.67
N SER A 265 7.25 1.19 -13.15
CA SER A 265 5.98 1.00 -12.44
C SER A 265 5.36 -0.38 -12.66
N ARG A 266 6.06 -1.28 -13.35
CA ARG A 266 5.53 -2.59 -13.74
C ARG A 266 5.52 -3.54 -12.54
N VAL A 267 4.36 -4.09 -12.24
CA VAL A 267 4.18 -5.18 -11.27
C VAL A 267 4.36 -6.50 -12.02
N SER A 268 5.03 -7.48 -11.40
CA SER A 268 5.30 -8.79 -11.99
C SER A 268 4.00 -9.59 -12.16
N THR A 269 3.35 -9.43 -13.30
CA THR A 269 2.10 -10.10 -13.71
C THR A 269 2.25 -10.63 -15.13
N ASP A 270 1.57 -11.73 -15.48
CA ASP A 270 1.73 -12.41 -16.78
C ASP A 270 0.99 -11.76 -17.97
N GLU A 271 0.30 -10.65 -17.72
CA GLU A 271 -0.44 -9.87 -18.72
C GLU A 271 0.32 -8.60 -19.17
N ASP A 272 0.05 -8.14 -20.40
CA ASP A 272 0.56 -6.88 -20.92
C ASP A 272 -0.26 -5.68 -20.39
N ILE A 273 0.34 -4.48 -20.41
CA ILE A 273 -0.29 -3.27 -19.85
C ILE A 273 -1.59 -2.94 -20.58
N ALA A 274 -1.63 -3.15 -21.91
CA ALA A 274 -2.83 -2.92 -22.70
C ALA A 274 -3.98 -3.84 -22.25
N GLY A 275 -3.71 -5.14 -22.09
CA GLY A 275 -4.68 -6.11 -21.57
C GLY A 275 -5.18 -5.74 -20.18
N GLN A 276 -4.28 -5.38 -19.26
CA GLN A 276 -4.65 -5.02 -17.88
C GLN A 276 -5.44 -3.73 -17.76
N VAL A 277 -5.07 -2.68 -18.49
CA VAL A 277 -5.78 -1.39 -18.43
C VAL A 277 -7.17 -1.56 -19.05
N LEU A 278 -7.28 -2.29 -20.16
CA LEU A 278 -8.56 -2.59 -20.78
C LEU A 278 -9.42 -3.48 -19.91
N SER A 279 -8.88 -4.57 -19.35
CA SER A 279 -9.63 -5.49 -18.49
C SER A 279 -10.05 -4.84 -17.17
N ASN A 280 -9.15 -4.12 -16.48
CA ASN A 280 -9.44 -3.60 -15.15
C ASN A 280 -10.37 -2.37 -15.14
N ILE A 281 -10.27 -1.52 -16.17
CA ILE A 281 -11.11 -0.31 -16.26
C ILE A 281 -12.48 -0.64 -16.85
N PHE A 282 -12.54 -1.45 -17.90
CA PHE A 282 -13.80 -1.71 -18.62
C PHE A 282 -14.59 -2.92 -18.11
N ASN A 283 -14.00 -3.86 -17.35
CA ASN A 283 -14.76 -4.98 -16.76
C ASN A 283 -15.49 -4.59 -15.46
N LYS A 284 -15.18 -3.43 -14.86
CA LYS A 284 -15.90 -2.95 -13.67
C LYS A 284 -17.16 -2.18 -14.08
N THR A 285 -18.22 -2.91 -14.38
CA THR A 285 -19.53 -2.40 -14.81
C THR A 285 -20.07 -1.26 -13.92
N GLN A 286 -19.87 -1.36 -12.60
CA GLN A 286 -20.27 -0.32 -11.65
C GLN A 286 -19.52 1.00 -11.85
N ALA A 287 -18.22 0.95 -12.15
CA ALA A 287 -17.40 2.15 -12.39
C ALA A 287 -17.84 2.87 -13.68
N LEU A 288 -18.21 2.10 -14.72
CA LEU A 288 -18.73 2.64 -15.98
C LEU A 288 -20.06 3.37 -15.78
N TYR A 289 -21.00 2.80 -15.00
CA TYR A 289 -22.28 3.47 -14.72
C TYR A 289 -22.12 4.76 -13.91
N ILE A 290 -21.27 4.75 -12.88
CA ILE A 290 -21.01 5.95 -12.06
C ILE A 290 -20.37 7.05 -12.92
N THR A 291 -19.38 6.70 -13.75
CA THR A 291 -18.70 7.66 -14.64
C THR A 291 -19.68 8.21 -15.69
N ALA A 292 -20.53 7.37 -16.26
CA ALA A 292 -21.57 7.80 -17.19
C ALA A 292 -22.60 8.74 -16.54
N ALA A 293 -22.98 8.51 -15.29
CA ALA A 293 -23.88 9.41 -14.55
C ALA A 293 -23.23 10.78 -14.31
N ILE A 294 -21.94 10.83 -13.94
CA ILE A 294 -21.20 12.08 -13.75
C ILE A 294 -21.06 12.84 -15.07
N ILE A 295 -20.63 12.16 -16.14
CA ILE A 295 -20.48 12.77 -17.47
C ILE A 295 -21.84 13.21 -18.04
N GLY A 296 -22.90 12.43 -17.81
CA GLY A 296 -24.26 12.76 -18.21
C GLY A 296 -24.80 13.98 -17.48
N THR A 297 -24.63 14.07 -16.16
CA THR A 297 -25.05 15.24 -15.37
C THR A 297 -24.26 16.49 -15.72
N MET A 298 -22.94 16.37 -15.93
CA MET A 298 -22.11 17.49 -16.39
C MET A 298 -22.51 17.93 -17.80
N GLY A 299 -22.91 16.98 -18.65
CA GLY A 299 -23.47 17.21 -19.97
C GLY A 299 -24.85 17.85 -19.99
N LEU A 300 -25.52 18.06 -18.85
CA LEU A 300 -26.79 18.80 -18.75
C LEU A 300 -26.58 20.27 -18.32
N ILE A 301 -25.36 20.64 -17.93
CA ILE A 301 -25.04 22.01 -17.50
C ILE A 301 -25.04 22.96 -18.71
N PRO A 302 -25.80 24.07 -18.68
CA PRO A 302 -25.84 25.05 -19.76
C PRO A 302 -24.44 25.62 -20.06
N GLY A 303 -24.04 25.63 -21.32
CA GLY A 303 -22.74 26.15 -21.78
C GLY A 303 -21.66 25.09 -22.01
N MET A 304 -21.92 23.82 -21.68
CA MET A 304 -21.04 22.69 -22.03
C MET A 304 -21.41 22.06 -23.40
N PRO A 305 -20.46 21.40 -24.10
CA PRO A 305 -20.74 20.67 -25.35
C PRO A 305 -21.66 19.45 -25.14
N HIS A 306 -22.97 19.68 -25.01
CA HIS A 306 -23.97 18.66 -24.66
C HIS A 306 -23.86 17.37 -25.48
N PHE A 307 -23.66 17.52 -26.80
CA PHE A 307 -23.53 16.38 -27.71
C PHE A 307 -22.35 15.47 -27.35
N SER A 308 -21.15 16.02 -27.10
CA SER A 308 -19.95 15.24 -26.77
C SER A 308 -20.09 14.50 -25.44
N PHE A 309 -20.67 15.15 -24.43
CA PHE A 309 -20.84 14.57 -23.09
C PHE A 309 -21.93 13.50 -23.07
N LEU A 310 -23.09 13.75 -23.69
CA LEU A 310 -24.18 12.78 -23.74
C LEU A 310 -23.82 11.56 -24.60
N LEU A 311 -23.05 11.75 -25.68
CA LEU A 311 -22.56 10.65 -26.51
C LEU A 311 -21.59 9.74 -25.75
N LEU A 312 -20.66 10.32 -24.98
CA LEU A 312 -19.74 9.56 -24.13
C LEU A 312 -20.47 8.85 -22.97
N ALA A 313 -21.42 9.53 -22.33
CA ALA A 313 -22.26 8.94 -21.29
C ALA A 313 -23.06 7.74 -21.83
N GLY A 314 -23.71 7.90 -22.99
CA GLY A 314 -24.44 6.82 -23.66
C GLY A 314 -23.53 5.66 -24.07
N GLY A 315 -22.33 5.96 -24.60
CA GLY A 315 -21.34 4.93 -24.97
C GLY A 315 -20.85 4.10 -23.79
N MET A 316 -20.63 4.71 -22.63
CA MET A 316 -20.22 4.01 -21.41
C MET A 316 -21.37 3.15 -20.83
N VAL A 317 -22.61 3.65 -20.84
CA VAL A 317 -23.80 2.86 -20.47
C VAL A 317 -23.96 1.66 -21.40
N TRP A 318 -23.76 1.84 -22.70
CA TRP A 318 -23.84 0.75 -23.67
C TRP A 318 -22.75 -0.31 -23.46
N MET A 319 -21.51 0.10 -23.18
CA MET A 319 -20.42 -0.83 -22.82
C MET A 319 -20.70 -1.58 -21.52
N ALA A 320 -21.20 -0.89 -20.48
CA ALA A 320 -21.58 -1.49 -19.22
C ALA A 320 -22.72 -2.52 -19.38
N TYR A 321 -23.74 -2.17 -20.16
CA TYR A 321 -24.87 -3.04 -20.46
C TYR A 321 -24.44 -4.31 -21.19
N LYS A 322 -23.57 -4.18 -22.19
CA LYS A 322 -23.03 -5.31 -22.97
C LYS A 322 -22.08 -6.19 -22.15
N GLY A 323 -21.33 -5.60 -21.21
CA GLY A 323 -20.49 -6.34 -20.26
C GLY A 323 -21.28 -7.14 -19.23
N SER A 324 -22.42 -6.59 -18.76
CA SER A 324 -23.29 -7.24 -17.77
C SER A 324 -24.03 -8.48 -18.33
N HIS A 325 -24.32 -8.51 -19.63
CA HIS A 325 -25.06 -9.61 -20.28
C HIS A 325 -24.21 -10.85 -20.60
N LYS A 326 -22.91 -10.84 -20.27
CA LYS A 326 -22.01 -11.98 -20.54
C LYS A 326 -21.83 -12.92 -19.34
N THR A 327 -22.46 -12.63 -18.19
CA THR A 327 -22.24 -13.37 -16.93
C THR A 327 -23.53 -13.88 -16.26
N GLU A 328 -24.71 -13.70 -16.86
CA GLU A 328 -26.00 -14.12 -16.26
C GLU A 328 -26.86 -15.01 -17.16
N THR A 329 -26.26 -15.99 -17.85
CA THR A 329 -27.02 -17.11 -18.43
C THR A 329 -26.40 -18.44 -18.04
N ALA A 330 -26.80 -18.97 -16.88
CA ALA A 330 -27.43 -20.29 -16.76
C ALA A 330 -27.75 -20.64 -15.29
N PRO A 331 -29.02 -20.95 -14.98
CA PRO A 331 -29.36 -22.03 -14.06
C PRO A 331 -30.07 -23.20 -14.78
N GLU A 332 -29.72 -24.41 -14.34
CA GLU A 332 -30.40 -25.71 -14.51
C GLU A 332 -30.53 -26.33 -15.92
N ALA A 333 -29.59 -27.24 -16.22
CA ALA A 333 -29.90 -28.52 -16.85
C ALA A 333 -28.91 -29.60 -16.37
N LEU A 334 -29.36 -30.41 -15.41
CA LEU A 334 -28.80 -31.73 -15.14
C LEU A 334 -29.04 -32.61 -16.38
N GLN A 335 -27.99 -32.90 -17.15
CA GLN A 335 -27.90 -34.11 -17.97
C GLN A 335 -26.43 -34.43 -18.29
N THR A 336 -25.94 -35.41 -17.56
CA THR A 336 -24.90 -36.40 -17.90
C THR A 336 -24.04 -36.12 -19.15
N ALA A 337 -22.83 -35.61 -18.92
CA ALA A 337 -21.68 -35.83 -19.79
C ALA A 337 -20.64 -36.69 -19.02
N PRO A 338 -19.84 -37.52 -19.71
CA PRO A 338 -19.10 -38.62 -19.10
C PRO A 338 -18.04 -38.09 -18.14
N LEU A 339 -17.80 -38.87 -17.07
CA LEU A 339 -16.68 -38.74 -16.13
C LEU A 339 -15.35 -38.63 -16.90
N ALA A 340 -14.96 -37.41 -17.27
CA ALA A 340 -13.57 -37.05 -17.39
C ALA A 340 -13.05 -36.98 -15.95
N SER A 341 -12.03 -37.79 -15.69
CA SER A 341 -11.26 -37.89 -14.47
C SER A 341 -11.36 -36.64 -13.59
N VAL A 342 -11.85 -36.84 -12.37
CA VAL A 342 -11.46 -36.03 -11.23
C VAL A 342 -9.94 -36.19 -11.10
N GLU A 343 -9.18 -35.40 -11.87
CA GLU A 343 -7.96 -34.84 -11.31
C GLU A 343 -8.44 -34.08 -10.09
N SER A 344 -8.11 -34.62 -8.92
CA SER A 344 -8.11 -33.86 -7.70
C SER A 344 -7.56 -32.48 -8.02
N GLN A 345 -8.42 -31.45 -7.97
CA GLN A 345 -7.92 -30.10 -7.77
C GLN A 345 -7.18 -30.19 -6.44
N GLU A 346 -5.86 -30.38 -6.53
CA GLU A 346 -4.99 -30.28 -5.39
C GLU A 346 -5.19 -28.87 -4.84
N ALA A 347 -5.51 -28.79 -3.56
CA ALA A 347 -5.70 -27.51 -2.89
C ALA A 347 -4.53 -26.58 -3.23
N SER A 348 -4.84 -25.45 -3.85
CA SER A 348 -3.85 -24.45 -4.21
C SER A 348 -3.64 -23.52 -3.02
N TRP A 349 -2.47 -22.87 -2.96
CA TRP A 349 -2.26 -21.75 -2.03
C TRP A 349 -3.28 -20.61 -2.25
N GLU A 350 -3.92 -20.56 -3.41
CA GLU A 350 -5.01 -19.63 -3.73
C GLU A 350 -6.32 -19.96 -2.99
N ASP A 351 -6.50 -21.18 -2.50
CA ASP A 351 -7.67 -21.60 -1.70
C ASP A 351 -7.52 -21.24 -0.21
N VAL A 352 -6.34 -20.77 0.20
CA VAL A 352 -6.08 -20.34 1.58
C VAL A 352 -6.69 -18.96 1.79
N ALA A 353 -7.98 -18.96 2.13
CA ALA A 353 -8.68 -17.74 2.50
C ALA A 353 -8.05 -17.12 3.76
N PRO A 354 -7.75 -15.80 3.77
CA PRO A 354 -7.27 -15.13 4.96
C PRO A 354 -8.34 -15.23 6.06
N ILE A 355 -7.88 -15.63 7.26
CA ILE A 355 -8.75 -15.77 8.43
C ILE A 355 -9.03 -14.40 9.02
N ASP A 356 -10.30 -14.09 9.29
CA ASP A 356 -10.67 -12.86 9.98
C ASP A 356 -10.14 -12.89 11.41
N THR A 357 -9.43 -11.84 11.83
CA THR A 357 -8.89 -11.75 13.20
C THR A 357 -10.00 -11.73 14.25
N LEU A 358 -11.11 -11.03 14.00
CA LEU A 358 -12.27 -10.97 14.89
C LEU A 358 -13.55 -11.07 14.05
N GLY A 359 -14.35 -12.09 14.33
CA GLY A 359 -15.57 -12.41 13.61
C GLY A 359 -16.81 -12.46 14.51
N LEU A 360 -17.96 -12.15 13.93
CA LEU A 360 -19.29 -12.34 14.53
C LEU A 360 -20.16 -13.08 13.51
N GLU A 361 -20.41 -14.36 13.78
CA GLU A 361 -21.34 -15.18 13.03
C GLU A 361 -22.74 -15.07 13.63
N VAL A 362 -23.74 -14.85 12.79
CA VAL A 362 -25.14 -14.68 13.22
C VAL A 362 -26.08 -15.65 12.52
N GLY A 363 -27.01 -16.23 13.27
CA GLY A 363 -28.10 -17.03 12.72
C GLY A 363 -29.11 -16.16 11.96
N TYR A 364 -29.88 -16.76 11.05
CA TYR A 364 -30.69 -16.01 10.09
C TYR A 364 -31.75 -15.08 10.72
N ARG A 365 -32.23 -15.35 11.94
CA ARG A 365 -33.21 -14.46 12.62
C ARG A 365 -32.57 -13.20 13.19
N LEU A 366 -31.25 -13.15 13.27
CA LEU A 366 -30.49 -12.00 13.77
C LEU A 366 -29.99 -11.09 12.64
N ILE A 367 -30.15 -11.51 11.38
CA ILE A 367 -29.77 -10.71 10.19
C ILE A 367 -30.35 -9.29 10.23
N PRO A 368 -31.63 -9.06 10.60
CA PRO A 368 -32.17 -7.70 10.68
C PRO A 368 -31.44 -6.78 11.67
N LEU A 369 -30.80 -7.33 12.71
CA LEU A 369 -30.04 -6.53 13.69
C LEU A 369 -28.70 -6.04 13.12
N VAL A 370 -28.17 -6.72 12.10
CA VAL A 370 -26.87 -6.42 11.46
C VAL A 370 -27.02 -5.74 10.09
N ASP A 371 -28.20 -5.79 9.48
CA ASP A 371 -28.44 -5.16 8.18
C ASP A 371 -28.42 -3.62 8.28
N SER A 372 -27.55 -3.00 7.50
CA SER A 372 -27.38 -1.54 7.44
C SER A 372 -28.57 -0.84 6.78
N ALA A 373 -29.36 -1.55 5.98
CA ALA A 373 -30.59 -1.01 5.35
C ALA A 373 -31.78 -0.99 6.32
N ALA A 374 -31.77 -1.82 7.37
CA ALA A 374 -32.82 -1.95 8.38
C ALA A 374 -32.38 -1.36 9.74
N ASP A 375 -31.90 -0.10 9.75
CA ASP A 375 -31.44 0.68 10.92
C ASP A 375 -30.12 0.20 11.59
N GLY A 376 -29.68 -1.03 11.35
CA GLY A 376 -28.31 -1.52 11.62
C GLY A 376 -27.82 -1.28 13.04
N GLU A 377 -28.68 -1.49 14.03
CA GLU A 377 -28.45 -1.10 15.43
C GLU A 377 -27.20 -1.77 16.01
N LEU A 378 -27.00 -3.07 15.75
CA LEU A 378 -25.84 -3.80 16.26
C LEU A 378 -24.53 -3.28 15.65
N VAL A 379 -24.53 -2.95 14.35
CA VAL A 379 -23.35 -2.37 13.67
C VAL A 379 -22.94 -1.04 14.30
N ARG A 380 -23.92 -0.20 14.65
CA ARG A 380 -23.68 1.09 15.33
C ARG A 380 -23.09 0.88 16.72
N ARG A 381 -23.60 -0.10 17.47
CA ARG A 381 -23.10 -0.47 18.80
C ARG A 381 -21.68 -1.04 18.75
N ILE A 382 -21.38 -1.91 17.78
CA ILE A 382 -20.02 -2.44 17.55
C ILE A 382 -19.02 -1.31 17.28
N LYS A 383 -19.38 -0.31 16.47
CA LYS A 383 -18.54 0.89 16.28
C LYS A 383 -18.31 1.65 17.59
N GLY A 384 -19.34 1.76 18.42
CA GLY A 384 -19.26 2.35 19.76
C GLY A 384 -18.30 1.59 20.68
N ILE A 385 -18.38 0.26 20.69
CA ILE A 385 -17.49 -0.64 21.44
C ILE A 385 -16.03 -0.41 21.05
N ARG A 386 -15.71 -0.42 19.75
CA ARG A 386 -14.33 -0.18 19.29
C ARG A 386 -13.77 1.16 19.77
N LYS A 387 -14.62 2.21 19.77
CA LYS A 387 -14.24 3.55 20.26
C LYS A 387 -14.06 3.59 21.78
N LYS A 388 -14.92 2.89 22.53
CA LYS A 388 -14.81 2.75 23.99
C LYS A 388 -13.54 1.98 24.36
N PHE A 389 -13.32 0.82 23.75
CA PHE A 389 -12.11 0.01 23.92
C PHE A 389 -10.84 0.82 23.66
N ALA A 390 -10.77 1.57 22.55
CA ALA A 390 -9.58 2.38 22.26
C ALA A 390 -9.31 3.45 23.32
N ARG A 391 -10.36 4.01 23.94
CA ARG A 391 -10.23 4.99 25.02
C ARG A 391 -9.87 4.37 26.36
N GLU A 392 -10.31 3.15 26.64
CA GLU A 392 -10.11 2.48 27.93
C GLU A 392 -8.83 1.66 27.97
N ILE A 393 -8.51 0.95 26.88
CA ILE A 393 -7.37 0.05 26.79
C ILE A 393 -6.15 0.72 26.16
N GLY A 394 -6.33 1.61 25.17
CA GLY A 394 -5.23 2.41 24.61
C GLY A 394 -4.75 2.04 23.21
N PHE A 395 -5.42 1.10 22.52
CA PHE A 395 -5.16 0.81 21.10
C PHE A 395 -6.47 0.53 20.34
N LEU A 396 -6.44 0.64 19.02
CA LEU A 396 -7.61 0.36 18.18
C LEU A 396 -7.68 -1.14 17.85
N PRO A 397 -8.74 -1.85 18.23
CA PRO A 397 -8.86 -3.26 17.93
C PRO A 397 -9.23 -3.46 16.44
N PRO A 398 -8.92 -4.64 15.87
CA PRO A 398 -9.35 -5.03 14.53
C PRO A 398 -10.84 -4.79 14.26
N ALA A 399 -11.22 -4.67 12.99
CA ALA A 399 -12.63 -4.62 12.61
C ALA A 399 -13.30 -5.98 12.86
N VAL A 400 -14.54 -5.96 13.33
CA VAL A 400 -15.37 -7.16 13.52
C VAL A 400 -16.03 -7.48 12.20
N HIS A 401 -15.70 -8.64 11.62
CA HIS A 401 -16.34 -9.13 10.40
C HIS A 401 -17.62 -9.87 10.76
N ILE A 402 -18.75 -9.37 10.25
CA ILE A 402 -20.07 -9.96 10.52
C ILE A 402 -20.43 -10.84 9.32
N ARG A 403 -20.76 -12.11 9.58
CA ARG A 403 -21.16 -13.08 8.56
C ARG A 403 -22.41 -13.80 9.01
N ASP A 404 -23.33 -14.09 8.09
CA ASP A 404 -24.41 -15.03 8.36
C ASP A 404 -23.86 -16.46 8.32
N ASN A 405 -24.32 -17.29 9.25
CA ASN A 405 -24.00 -18.70 9.26
C ASN A 405 -25.32 -19.50 9.38
N LEU A 406 -25.65 -20.23 8.32
CA LEU A 406 -26.88 -21.03 8.27
C LEU A 406 -26.77 -22.35 9.05
N GLU A 407 -25.57 -22.74 9.47
CA GLU A 407 -25.31 -23.94 10.26
C GLU A 407 -25.59 -23.73 11.76
N ILE A 408 -25.55 -22.48 12.24
CA ILE A 408 -25.87 -22.18 13.64
C ILE A 408 -27.38 -21.96 13.84
N SER A 409 -27.83 -22.17 15.08
CA SER A 409 -29.24 -22.05 15.42
C SER A 409 -29.80 -20.66 15.07
N PRO A 410 -31.09 -20.55 14.69
CA PRO A 410 -31.66 -19.32 14.13
C PRO A 410 -31.48 -18.07 15.00
N ASN A 411 -31.55 -18.25 16.32
CA ASN A 411 -31.46 -17.23 17.36
C ASN A 411 -30.07 -17.12 17.99
N SER A 412 -29.09 -17.86 17.47
CA SER A 412 -27.75 -17.95 18.05
C SER A 412 -26.77 -17.04 17.32
N TYR A 413 -25.74 -16.64 18.04
CA TYR A 413 -24.57 -15.96 17.50
C TYR A 413 -23.30 -16.59 18.06
N ARG A 414 -22.21 -16.45 17.31
CA ARG A 414 -20.87 -16.94 17.68
C ARG A 414 -19.87 -15.83 17.43
N ILE A 415 -18.96 -15.63 18.38
CA ILE A 415 -17.85 -14.68 18.30
C ILE A 415 -16.57 -15.49 18.11
N THR A 416 -15.82 -15.16 17.07
CA THR A 416 -14.60 -15.88 16.71
C THR A 416 -13.38 -14.97 16.77
N LEU A 417 -12.25 -15.51 17.20
CA LEU A 417 -10.95 -14.87 17.20
C LEU A 417 -9.99 -15.74 16.38
N LYS A 418 -9.44 -15.19 15.29
CA LYS A 418 -8.58 -15.94 14.34
C LYS A 418 -9.23 -17.26 13.91
N GLY A 419 -10.54 -17.22 13.61
CA GLY A 419 -11.32 -18.37 13.16
C GLY A 419 -11.74 -19.37 14.25
N VAL A 420 -11.34 -19.16 15.51
CA VAL A 420 -11.70 -20.05 16.64
C VAL A 420 -12.81 -19.41 17.46
N GLU A 421 -13.84 -20.19 17.82
CA GLU A 421 -14.91 -19.73 18.71
C GLU A 421 -14.36 -19.39 20.10
N ILE A 422 -14.57 -18.13 20.53
CA ILE A 422 -14.22 -17.66 21.88
C ILE A 422 -15.46 -17.39 22.74
N GLY A 423 -16.64 -17.35 22.13
CA GLY A 423 -17.90 -17.28 22.86
C GLY A 423 -19.10 -17.40 21.93
N SER A 424 -20.21 -17.86 22.49
CA SER A 424 -21.49 -17.96 21.79
C SER A 424 -22.65 -17.67 22.74
N GLY A 425 -23.81 -17.40 22.17
CA GLY A 425 -25.02 -17.15 22.95
C GLY A 425 -26.27 -17.29 22.10
N GLU A 426 -27.41 -17.34 22.77
CA GLU A 426 -28.73 -17.31 22.14
C GLU A 426 -29.47 -16.06 22.58
N VAL A 427 -30.07 -15.34 21.62
CA VAL A 427 -30.90 -14.18 21.89
C VAL A 427 -32.25 -14.31 21.20
N ARG A 428 -33.30 -13.79 21.85
CA ARG A 428 -34.66 -13.90 21.34
C ARG A 428 -35.12 -12.53 20.84
N THR A 429 -35.24 -12.40 19.51
CA THR A 429 -35.74 -11.16 18.90
C THR A 429 -37.19 -10.91 19.33
N GLY A 430 -37.50 -9.66 19.72
CA GLY A 430 -38.82 -9.26 20.23
C GLY A 430 -39.01 -9.41 21.76
N LEU A 431 -38.06 -9.99 22.48
CA LEU A 431 -38.04 -10.04 23.95
C LEU A 431 -36.91 -9.17 24.52
N PHE A 432 -36.96 -8.92 25.82
CA PHE A 432 -35.90 -8.24 26.58
C PHE A 432 -35.28 -9.19 27.60
N LEU A 433 -33.99 -9.02 27.86
CA LEU A 433 -33.29 -9.77 28.90
C LEU A 433 -33.29 -8.94 30.20
N ALA A 434 -33.92 -9.46 31.25
CA ALA A 434 -33.89 -8.90 32.59
C ALA A 434 -32.79 -9.61 33.41
N ILE A 435 -31.72 -8.90 33.73
CA ILE A 435 -30.54 -9.41 34.45
C ILE A 435 -30.67 -9.07 35.93
N ASP A 436 -30.45 -10.06 36.79
CA ASP A 436 -30.45 -9.91 38.25
C ASP A 436 -29.04 -9.51 38.74
N PRO A 437 -28.86 -8.28 39.25
CA PRO A 437 -27.59 -7.84 39.81
C PRO A 437 -27.35 -8.33 41.26
N GLY A 438 -28.25 -9.15 41.83
CA GLY A 438 -28.17 -9.71 43.18
C GLY A 438 -29.10 -9.06 44.21
N ASN A 439 -29.79 -7.98 43.84
CA ASN A 439 -30.60 -7.15 44.75
C ASN A 439 -32.10 -7.08 44.35
N ILE A 440 -32.61 -8.11 43.67
CA ILE A 440 -34.01 -8.15 43.23
C ILE A 440 -34.99 -8.37 44.39
N THR A 441 -36.21 -7.86 44.22
CA THR A 441 -37.29 -7.97 45.23
C THR A 441 -38.31 -9.07 44.94
N ALA A 442 -38.50 -9.45 43.68
CA ALA A 442 -39.39 -10.54 43.26
C ALA A 442 -38.97 -11.11 41.91
N THR A 443 -39.36 -12.35 41.60
CA THR A 443 -39.07 -13.00 40.31
C THR A 443 -40.11 -12.64 39.24
N LEU A 444 -39.67 -12.64 37.98
CA LEU A 444 -40.52 -12.35 36.81
C LEU A 444 -40.94 -13.63 36.07
N PRO A 445 -42.14 -13.66 35.47
CA PRO A 445 -42.53 -14.72 34.55
C PRO A 445 -41.74 -14.61 33.24
N GLY A 446 -41.15 -15.71 32.77
CA GLY A 446 -40.38 -15.72 31.53
C GLY A 446 -39.48 -16.94 31.38
N VAL A 447 -38.64 -16.94 30.33
CA VAL A 447 -37.67 -18.02 30.08
C VAL A 447 -36.39 -17.73 30.85
N VAL A 448 -36.09 -18.54 31.86
CA VAL A 448 -34.87 -18.42 32.67
C VAL A 448 -33.63 -18.74 31.81
N THR A 449 -32.61 -17.91 31.94
CA THR A 449 -31.33 -18.03 31.23
C THR A 449 -30.21 -17.41 32.08
N ARG A 450 -29.03 -17.22 31.48
CA ARG A 450 -27.91 -16.48 32.08
C ARG A 450 -27.43 -15.41 31.12
N ASP A 451 -26.95 -14.30 31.67
CA ASP A 451 -26.26 -13.29 30.89
C ASP A 451 -24.93 -13.87 30.33
N PRO A 452 -24.67 -13.74 29.03
CA PRO A 452 -23.48 -14.33 28.41
C PRO A 452 -22.17 -13.62 28.75
N ALA A 453 -22.19 -12.37 29.25
CA ALA A 453 -20.97 -11.62 29.56
C ALA A 453 -20.44 -11.92 30.98
N PHE A 454 -21.33 -12.03 31.96
CA PHE A 454 -20.96 -12.15 33.38
C PHE A 454 -21.52 -13.42 34.05
N GLY A 455 -22.35 -14.20 33.35
CA GLY A 455 -22.94 -15.43 33.88
C GLY A 455 -24.04 -15.21 34.93
N LEU A 456 -24.50 -13.97 35.09
CA LEU A 456 -25.53 -13.59 36.06
C LEU A 456 -26.88 -14.25 35.73
N PRO A 457 -27.70 -14.60 36.74
CA PRO A 457 -29.06 -15.08 36.50
C PRO A 457 -29.88 -14.04 35.72
N ALA A 458 -30.59 -14.48 34.69
CA ALA A 458 -31.39 -13.60 33.87
C ALA A 458 -32.67 -14.28 33.38
N VAL A 459 -33.66 -13.49 32.96
CA VAL A 459 -34.95 -13.98 32.45
C VAL A 459 -35.33 -13.21 31.19
N TRP A 460 -35.72 -13.93 30.13
CA TRP A 460 -36.32 -13.32 28.95
C TRP A 460 -37.78 -12.96 29.23
N ILE A 461 -38.10 -11.68 29.10
CA ILE A 461 -39.42 -11.10 29.38
C ILE A 461 -39.99 -10.42 28.13
N GLU A 462 -41.32 -10.32 28.06
CA GLU A 462 -42.00 -9.54 27.04
C GLU A 462 -41.85 -8.03 27.27
N GLY A 463 -42.02 -7.23 26.22
CA GLY A 463 -41.82 -5.78 26.28
C GLY A 463 -42.73 -5.06 27.30
N GLU A 464 -43.91 -5.60 27.56
CA GLU A 464 -44.87 -5.05 28.54
C GLU A 464 -44.38 -5.14 29.99
N LEU A 465 -43.52 -6.11 30.30
CA LEU A 465 -42.99 -6.33 31.65
C LEU A 465 -41.74 -5.49 31.95
N ARG A 466 -41.26 -4.68 30.99
CA ARG A 466 -40.02 -3.92 31.11
C ARG A 466 -40.02 -2.96 32.30
N ASP A 467 -41.07 -2.14 32.43
CA ASP A 467 -41.14 -1.11 33.48
C ASP A 467 -41.28 -1.77 34.87
N GLN A 468 -42.02 -2.88 34.94
CA GLN A 468 -42.15 -3.68 36.16
C GLN A 468 -40.81 -4.30 36.56
N ALA A 469 -40.07 -4.87 35.61
CA ALA A 469 -38.77 -5.49 35.85
C ALA A 469 -37.76 -4.48 36.41
N GLN A 470 -37.71 -3.27 35.83
CA GLN A 470 -36.87 -2.18 36.33
C GLN A 470 -37.26 -1.76 37.74
N ALA A 471 -38.56 -1.66 38.05
CA ALA A 471 -39.04 -1.34 39.39
C ALA A 471 -38.69 -2.40 40.44
N LEU A 472 -38.55 -3.66 40.03
CA LEU A 472 -38.14 -4.78 40.91
C LEU A 472 -36.61 -4.88 41.10
N GLY A 473 -35.82 -4.04 40.41
CA GLY A 473 -34.36 -3.98 40.52
C GLY A 473 -33.60 -4.71 39.40
N TYR A 474 -34.28 -5.22 38.37
CA TYR A 474 -33.61 -5.84 37.23
C TYR A 474 -33.00 -4.81 36.28
N THR A 475 -31.83 -5.15 35.71
CA THR A 475 -31.28 -4.42 34.57
C THR A 475 -31.85 -5.02 33.28
N VAL A 476 -32.68 -4.25 32.57
CA VAL A 476 -33.37 -4.73 31.36
C VAL A 476 -32.67 -4.24 30.10
N VAL A 477 -32.28 -5.16 29.21
CA VAL A 477 -31.54 -4.88 27.98
C VAL A 477 -32.16 -5.59 26.76
N ASP A 478 -32.03 -4.96 25.58
CA ASP A 478 -32.47 -5.53 24.30
C ASP A 478 -31.45 -6.56 23.74
N PRO A 479 -31.87 -7.44 22.81
CA PRO A 479 -30.99 -8.45 22.21
C PRO A 479 -29.69 -7.91 21.59
N GLY A 480 -29.76 -6.75 20.93
CA GLY A 480 -28.58 -6.11 20.35
C GLY A 480 -27.58 -5.66 21.42
N THR A 481 -28.08 -5.13 22.55
CA THR A 481 -27.27 -4.80 23.73
C THR A 481 -26.67 -6.04 24.40
N VAL A 482 -27.37 -7.18 24.42
CA VAL A 482 -26.81 -8.45 24.94
C VAL A 482 -25.59 -8.89 24.13
N ILE A 483 -25.73 -8.97 22.80
CA ILE A 483 -24.62 -9.35 21.91
C ILE A 483 -23.47 -8.35 22.03
N ALA A 484 -23.79 -7.05 22.03
CA ALA A 484 -22.80 -5.98 22.14
C ALA A 484 -22.01 -6.05 23.47
N THR A 485 -22.68 -6.28 24.59
CA THR A 485 -22.03 -6.40 25.90
C THR A 485 -21.13 -7.62 25.97
N HIS A 486 -21.59 -8.77 25.45
CA HIS A 486 -20.79 -9.99 25.38
C HIS A 486 -19.55 -9.80 24.51
N LEU A 487 -19.70 -9.22 23.32
CA LEU A 487 -18.57 -8.91 22.44
C LEU A 487 -17.58 -7.96 23.12
N ASN A 488 -18.05 -6.91 23.80
CA ASN A 488 -17.16 -6.00 24.51
C ASN A 488 -16.38 -6.72 25.63
N HIS A 489 -17.05 -7.59 26.39
CA HIS A 489 -16.41 -8.39 27.43
C HIS A 489 -15.28 -9.26 26.85
N LEU A 490 -15.56 -10.04 25.80
CA LEU A 490 -14.58 -10.91 25.15
C LEU A 490 -13.43 -10.15 24.51
N VAL A 491 -13.71 -9.03 23.84
CA VAL A 491 -12.68 -8.18 23.21
C VAL A 491 -11.73 -7.60 24.27
N THR A 492 -12.27 -7.21 25.44
CA THR A 492 -11.44 -6.76 26.57
C THR A 492 -10.63 -7.91 27.18
N GLN A 493 -11.24 -9.08 27.38
CA GLN A 493 -10.57 -10.26 27.93
C GLN A 493 -9.41 -10.75 27.04
N HIS A 494 -9.59 -10.71 25.72
CA HIS A 494 -8.58 -11.12 24.73
C HIS A 494 -7.77 -9.94 24.16
N ALA A 495 -7.70 -8.80 24.87
CA ALA A 495 -7.01 -7.61 24.39
C ALA A 495 -5.54 -7.88 24.02
N ALA A 496 -4.84 -8.71 24.78
CA ALA A 496 -3.44 -9.08 24.50
C ALA A 496 -3.27 -9.85 23.18
N GLU A 497 -4.23 -10.71 22.85
CA GLU A 497 -4.20 -11.53 21.61
C GLU A 497 -4.58 -10.72 20.37
N LEU A 498 -5.40 -9.69 20.57
CA LEU A 498 -5.79 -8.71 19.55
C LEU A 498 -4.67 -7.71 19.25
N LEU A 499 -3.74 -7.50 20.17
CA LEU A 499 -2.55 -6.67 19.95
C LEU A 499 -1.49 -7.45 19.16
N GLY A 500 -1.60 -7.41 17.83
CA GLY A 500 -0.62 -7.98 16.92
C GLY A 500 0.51 -7.02 16.57
N ARG A 501 1.33 -7.46 15.61
CA ARG A 501 2.44 -6.64 15.08
C ARG A 501 1.93 -5.41 14.33
N GLN A 502 0.81 -5.55 13.60
CA GLN A 502 0.19 -4.45 12.86
C GLN A 502 -0.36 -3.38 13.81
N GLU A 503 -1.07 -3.80 14.87
CA GLU A 503 -1.63 -2.89 15.87
C GLU A 503 -0.51 -2.17 16.64
N THR A 504 0.56 -2.89 17.00
CA THR A 504 1.72 -2.30 17.68
C THR A 504 2.41 -1.26 16.79
N GLN A 505 2.65 -1.57 15.52
CA GLN A 505 3.22 -0.61 14.57
C GLN A 505 2.30 0.60 14.40
N ALA A 506 1.00 0.40 14.20
CA ALA A 506 0.04 1.49 14.04
C ALA A 506 -0.04 2.38 15.29
N LEU A 507 0.11 1.81 16.48
CA LEU A 507 0.16 2.55 17.75
C LEU A 507 1.41 3.42 17.84
N LEU A 508 2.58 2.87 17.49
CA LEU A 508 3.84 3.61 17.45
C LEU A 508 3.81 4.71 16.37
N ASP A 509 3.29 4.42 15.18
CA ASP A 509 3.12 5.39 14.09
C ASP A 509 2.19 6.54 14.51
N HIS A 510 1.11 6.24 15.22
CA HIS A 510 0.20 7.25 15.75
C HIS A 510 0.91 8.16 16.76
N LEU A 511 1.68 7.59 17.68
CA LEU A 511 2.48 8.37 18.63
C LEU A 511 3.56 9.19 17.92
N GLY A 512 4.21 8.63 16.89
CA GLY A 512 5.25 9.26 16.09
C GLY A 512 4.78 10.54 15.38
N LYS A 513 3.47 10.71 15.14
CA LYS A 513 2.91 11.99 14.65
C LYS A 513 3.06 13.14 15.65
N SER A 514 3.08 12.83 16.95
CA SER A 514 3.15 13.83 18.03
C SER A 514 4.53 13.89 18.70
N ALA A 515 5.24 12.77 18.76
CA ALA A 515 6.55 12.63 19.39
C ALA A 515 7.47 11.72 18.55
N PRO A 516 7.87 12.14 17.33
CA PRO A 516 8.62 11.29 16.39
C PRO A 516 9.95 10.81 16.97
N LYS A 517 10.68 11.68 17.68
CA LYS A 517 11.98 11.35 18.29
C LYS A 517 11.89 10.21 19.31
N LEU A 518 10.85 10.17 20.13
CA LEU A 518 10.67 9.10 21.12
C LEU A 518 10.54 7.72 20.45
N VAL A 519 9.79 7.66 19.35
CA VAL A 519 9.58 6.41 18.63
C VAL A 519 10.84 6.00 17.87
N GLU A 520 11.48 6.94 17.16
CA GLU A 520 12.71 6.70 16.39
C GLU A 520 13.89 6.28 17.29
N ASP A 521 13.97 6.81 18.51
CA ASP A 521 15.02 6.47 19.47
C ASP A 521 14.78 5.10 20.12
N LEU A 522 13.53 4.65 20.23
CA LEU A 522 13.21 3.35 20.81
C LEU A 522 13.31 2.23 19.77
N VAL A 523 12.54 2.34 18.67
CA VAL A 523 12.41 1.30 17.64
C VAL A 523 12.88 1.84 16.29
N PRO A 524 13.83 1.19 15.60
CA PRO A 524 14.49 -0.08 15.95
C PRO A 524 15.80 0.07 16.76
N LYS A 525 16.17 1.28 17.23
CA LYS A 525 17.52 1.55 17.74
C LYS A 525 17.85 0.85 19.07
N MET A 526 16.95 0.91 20.04
CA MET A 526 17.18 0.38 21.40
C MET A 526 16.51 -0.98 21.61
N LEU A 527 15.29 -1.15 21.08
CA LEU A 527 14.51 -2.39 21.17
C LEU A 527 13.92 -2.76 19.81
N SER A 528 13.69 -4.06 19.61
CA SER A 528 12.92 -4.56 18.48
C SER A 528 11.42 -4.27 18.65
N LEU A 529 10.68 -4.17 17.54
CA LEU A 529 9.21 -4.06 17.58
C LEU A 529 8.58 -5.24 18.34
N SER A 530 9.14 -6.45 18.21
CA SER A 530 8.66 -7.65 18.89
C SER A 530 8.83 -7.57 20.41
N THR A 531 9.92 -6.99 20.89
CA THR A 531 10.16 -6.78 22.32
C THR A 531 9.12 -5.81 22.88
N VAL A 532 8.90 -4.67 22.20
CA VAL A 532 7.89 -3.68 22.59
C VAL A 532 6.49 -4.31 22.57
N GLN A 533 6.14 -5.03 21.50
CA GLN A 533 4.88 -5.78 21.42
C GLN A 533 4.72 -6.71 22.63
N LYS A 534 5.75 -7.48 22.99
CA LYS A 534 5.65 -8.44 24.09
C LYS A 534 5.45 -7.75 25.44
N VAL A 535 6.12 -6.63 25.71
CA VAL A 535 5.88 -5.81 26.91
C VAL A 535 4.44 -5.33 26.97
N LEU A 536 3.93 -4.76 25.87
CA LEU A 536 2.54 -4.28 25.81
C LEU A 536 1.53 -5.43 25.98
N GLN A 537 1.79 -6.60 25.39
CA GLN A 537 0.96 -7.78 25.57
C GLN A 537 0.95 -8.26 27.03
N ASN A 538 2.10 -8.28 27.70
CA ASN A 538 2.18 -8.68 29.11
C ASN A 538 1.36 -7.73 30.01
N LEU A 539 1.43 -6.43 29.77
CA LEU A 539 0.58 -5.45 30.48
C LEU A 539 -0.92 -5.76 30.27
N LEU A 540 -1.33 -6.05 29.03
CA LEU A 540 -2.71 -6.37 28.69
C LEU A 540 -3.19 -7.71 29.28
N ILE A 541 -2.32 -8.73 29.38
CA ILE A 541 -2.62 -10.01 30.04
C ILE A 541 -3.01 -9.78 31.51
N GLU A 542 -2.36 -8.82 32.16
CA GLU A 542 -2.61 -8.45 33.55
C GLU A 542 -3.74 -7.40 33.69
N GLY A 543 -4.45 -7.08 32.61
CA GLY A 543 -5.53 -6.10 32.58
C GLY A 543 -5.07 -4.65 32.72
N VAL A 544 -3.77 -4.36 32.57
CA VAL A 544 -3.24 -2.99 32.64
C VAL A 544 -3.42 -2.29 31.30
N ALA A 545 -4.14 -1.16 31.31
CA ALA A 545 -4.34 -0.35 30.11
C ALA A 545 -3.04 0.31 29.63
N ILE A 546 -2.81 0.31 28.31
CA ILE A 546 -1.62 0.86 27.65
C ILE A 546 -1.87 2.26 27.05
N ARG A 547 -2.75 3.04 27.69
CA ARG A 547 -3.12 4.39 27.22
C ARG A 547 -1.99 5.41 27.34
N ASP A 548 -1.19 5.30 28.41
CA ASP A 548 -0.07 6.20 28.66
C ASP A 548 1.19 5.70 27.95
N MET A 549 1.13 5.66 26.61
CA MET A 549 2.22 5.20 25.77
C MET A 549 3.49 6.05 25.92
N ARG A 550 3.36 7.31 26.34
CA ARG A 550 4.53 8.17 26.56
C ARG A 550 5.34 7.66 27.76
N SER A 551 4.70 7.49 28.92
CA SER A 551 5.37 6.97 30.10
C SER A 551 5.94 5.57 29.85
N ILE A 552 5.23 4.72 29.11
CA ILE A 552 5.72 3.39 28.72
C ILE A 552 7.02 3.51 27.91
N ILE A 553 7.03 4.31 26.85
CA ILE A 553 8.21 4.45 25.97
C ILE A 553 9.37 5.14 26.68
N ASP A 554 9.12 6.16 27.50
CA ASP A 554 10.17 6.84 28.27
C ASP A 554 10.87 5.86 29.22
N THR A 555 10.11 5.05 29.95
CA THR A 555 10.68 4.00 30.83
C THR A 555 11.44 2.95 30.02
N LEU A 556 10.91 2.52 28.86
CA LEU A 556 11.63 1.58 28.00
C LEU A 556 12.92 2.18 27.47
N LEU A 557 12.96 3.46 27.09
CA LEU A 557 14.17 4.14 26.61
C LEU A 557 15.24 4.27 27.71
N GLU A 558 14.81 4.58 28.93
CA GLU A 558 15.72 4.71 30.09
C GLU A 558 16.39 3.38 30.44
N GLU A 559 15.64 2.27 30.38
CA GLU A 559 16.10 0.97 30.86
C GLU A 559 16.64 0.05 29.74
N ALA A 560 16.26 0.28 28.48
CA ALA A 560 16.63 -0.59 27.35
C ALA A 560 18.15 -0.71 27.14
N ALA A 561 18.95 0.26 27.59
CA ALA A 561 20.41 0.17 27.53
C ALA A 561 20.97 -0.97 28.41
N ARG A 562 20.25 -1.35 29.47
CA ARG A 562 20.68 -2.34 30.47
C ARG A 562 19.87 -3.63 30.41
N VAL A 563 18.57 -3.51 30.15
CA VAL A 563 17.61 -4.60 30.20
C VAL A 563 16.95 -4.77 28.83
N GLN A 564 17.02 -5.98 28.30
CA GLN A 564 16.43 -6.32 26.98
C GLN A 564 15.33 -7.39 27.11
N ASP A 565 15.23 -8.04 28.27
CA ASP A 565 14.21 -9.05 28.53
C ASP A 565 12.81 -8.40 28.64
N PRO A 566 11.81 -8.84 27.85
CA PRO A 566 10.47 -8.28 27.91
C PRO A 566 9.79 -8.43 29.28
N GLY A 567 10.07 -9.50 30.03
CA GLY A 567 9.48 -9.74 31.35
C GLY A 567 9.97 -8.73 32.36
N GLU A 568 11.28 -8.53 32.45
CA GLU A 568 11.88 -7.52 33.33
C GLU A 568 11.46 -6.09 32.95
N LEU A 569 11.45 -5.77 31.65
CA LEU A 569 10.97 -4.48 31.16
C LEU A 569 9.49 -4.25 31.52
N THR A 570 8.65 -5.29 31.48
CA THR A 570 7.25 -5.20 31.91
C THR A 570 7.15 -4.81 33.39
N ALA A 571 7.97 -5.40 34.26
CA ALA A 571 7.97 -5.08 35.69
C ALA A 571 8.35 -3.61 35.93
N LEU A 572 9.36 -3.09 35.23
CA LEU A 572 9.79 -1.69 35.32
C LEU A 572 8.70 -0.73 34.82
N VAL A 573 8.07 -1.05 33.68
CA VAL A 573 6.96 -0.26 33.15
C VAL A 573 5.75 -0.24 34.10
N ARG A 574 5.44 -1.35 34.78
CA ARG A 574 4.36 -1.40 35.79
C ARG A 574 4.60 -0.43 36.94
N VAL A 575 5.85 -0.27 37.39
CA VAL A 575 6.20 0.70 38.44
C VAL A 575 5.91 2.13 37.95
N ALA A 576 6.32 2.47 36.73
CA ALA A 576 6.05 3.77 36.13
C ALA A 576 4.54 4.04 35.96
N LEU A 577 3.77 3.01 35.62
CA LEU A 577 2.31 3.08 35.49
C LEU A 577 1.54 2.94 36.81
N GLY A 578 2.23 2.85 37.96
CA GLY A 578 1.62 2.53 39.25
C GLY A 578 0.43 3.42 39.62
N ARG A 579 0.49 4.72 39.32
CA ARG A 579 -0.63 5.65 39.56
C ARG A 579 -1.87 5.28 38.75
N SER A 580 -1.70 4.86 37.49
CA SER A 580 -2.81 4.43 36.63
C SER A 580 -3.38 3.10 37.09
N ILE A 581 -2.52 2.14 37.46
CA ILE A 581 -2.92 0.81 37.93
C ILE A 581 -3.77 0.93 39.21
N VAL A 582 -3.29 1.70 40.20
CA VAL A 582 -4.03 1.91 41.46
C VAL A 582 -5.37 2.61 41.22
N GLN A 583 -5.39 3.64 40.38
CA GLN A 583 -6.61 4.36 40.00
C GLN A 583 -7.63 3.45 39.29
N GLN A 584 -7.16 2.52 38.47
CA GLN A 584 -8.02 1.57 37.76
C GLN A 584 -8.68 0.55 38.71
N ILE A 585 -7.97 0.11 39.74
CA ILE A 585 -8.47 -0.89 40.70
C ILE A 585 -9.48 -0.27 41.68
N TYR A 586 -9.20 0.94 42.18
CA TYR A 586 -9.89 1.48 43.35
C TYR A 586 -10.70 2.76 43.10
N GLY A 587 -10.65 3.28 41.86
CA GLY A 587 -11.46 4.42 41.45
C GLY A 587 -11.21 5.65 42.32
N SER A 588 -12.28 6.21 42.89
CA SER A 588 -12.25 7.46 43.65
C SER A 588 -12.40 7.28 45.17
N VAL A 589 -12.32 6.05 45.67
CA VAL A 589 -12.52 5.75 47.10
C VAL A 589 -11.19 6.01 47.87
N GLY A 590 -11.22 6.15 49.21
CA GLY A 590 -10.05 6.57 50.01
C GLY A 590 -9.13 5.49 50.59
N GLU A 591 -9.56 4.23 50.68
CA GLU A 591 -8.82 3.12 51.32
C GLU A 591 -8.76 1.81 50.48
N LEU A 592 -7.68 1.57 49.73
CA LEU A 592 -7.57 0.37 48.87
C LEU A 592 -7.58 -0.95 49.69
N PRO A 593 -8.66 -1.78 49.63
CA PRO A 593 -8.64 -3.09 50.26
C PRO A 593 -7.76 -4.03 49.43
N VAL A 594 -6.82 -4.70 50.09
CA VAL A 594 -5.90 -5.65 49.46
C VAL A 594 -5.95 -6.99 50.16
N ILE A 595 -5.78 -8.06 49.39
CA ILE A 595 -5.46 -9.39 49.92
C ILE A 595 -3.93 -9.46 50.02
N ALA A 596 -3.42 -9.77 51.21
CA ALA A 596 -2.00 -9.95 51.45
C ALA A 596 -1.68 -11.43 51.70
N LEU A 597 -0.47 -11.85 51.33
CA LEU A 597 0.05 -13.17 51.70
C LEU A 597 0.51 -13.13 53.17
N ASP A 598 0.37 -14.26 53.85
CA ASP A 598 0.96 -14.44 55.18
C ASP A 598 2.49 -14.39 55.10
N GLN A 599 3.14 -13.79 56.11
CA GLN A 599 4.59 -13.59 56.11
C GLN A 599 5.39 -14.90 56.00
N SER A 600 4.88 -16.00 56.57
CA SER A 600 5.55 -17.30 56.48
C SER A 600 5.50 -17.87 55.05
N LEU A 601 4.35 -17.71 54.39
CA LEU A 601 4.14 -18.11 53.00
C LEU A 601 5.00 -17.27 52.04
N GLU A 602 5.08 -15.96 52.24
CA GLU A 602 5.92 -15.07 51.44
C GLU A 602 7.40 -15.49 51.48
N ARG A 603 7.94 -15.76 52.68
CA ARG A 603 9.33 -16.24 52.82
C ARG A 603 9.56 -17.57 52.12
N LEU A 604 8.61 -18.49 52.23
CA LEU A 604 8.69 -19.80 51.58
C LEU A 604 8.71 -19.65 50.05
N LEU A 605 7.83 -18.82 49.49
CA LEU A 605 7.79 -18.55 48.06
C LEU A 605 9.09 -17.88 47.56
N MET A 606 9.62 -16.90 48.30
CA MET A 606 10.90 -16.27 47.95
C MET A 606 12.06 -17.26 47.97
N GLN A 607 12.10 -18.21 48.92
CA GLN A 607 13.12 -19.26 48.95
C GLN A 607 13.02 -20.20 47.74
N THR A 608 11.81 -20.57 47.32
CA THR A 608 11.61 -21.39 46.13
C THR A 608 12.02 -20.68 44.83
N LEU A 609 11.84 -19.36 44.74
CA LEU A 609 12.23 -18.57 43.58
C LEU A 609 13.76 -18.36 43.47
N GLN A 610 14.48 -18.32 44.59
CA GLN A 610 15.95 -18.16 44.62
C GLN A 610 16.71 -19.44 44.21
N GLY A 611 16.04 -20.60 44.16
CA GLY A 611 16.65 -21.89 43.83
C GLY A 611 17.02 -22.11 42.35
N GLY A 612 16.65 -21.20 41.44
CA GLY A 612 16.88 -21.33 40.00
C GLY A 612 15.91 -22.29 39.29
N ASN A 613 15.96 -22.31 37.95
CA ASN A 613 14.98 -22.99 37.08
C ASN A 613 14.83 -24.51 37.31
N ASP A 614 15.81 -25.20 37.91
CA ASP A 614 15.72 -26.63 38.23
C ASP A 614 15.15 -26.93 39.64
N ALA A 615 14.87 -25.90 40.46
CA ALA A 615 14.37 -26.05 41.83
C ALA A 615 13.06 -25.31 42.12
N ALA A 616 12.43 -24.68 41.12
CA ALA A 616 11.11 -24.04 41.26
C ALA A 616 9.95 -25.06 41.31
N ALA A 617 10.13 -26.19 41.97
CA ALA A 617 9.07 -27.16 42.24
C ALA A 617 8.40 -26.80 43.57
N MET A 618 7.31 -26.04 43.52
CA MET A 618 6.37 -25.99 44.64
C MET A 618 5.84 -27.41 44.88
N GLU A 619 5.81 -27.86 46.14
CA GLU A 619 5.15 -29.12 46.47
C GLU A 619 3.67 -29.06 46.02
N PRO A 620 3.14 -30.06 45.31
CA PRO A 620 1.77 -30.02 44.78
C PRO A 620 0.71 -29.70 45.85
N GLY A 621 0.87 -30.24 47.06
CA GLY A 621 -0.07 -29.96 48.16
C GLY A 621 -0.05 -28.51 48.65
N LEU A 622 1.09 -27.82 48.54
CA LEU A 622 1.17 -26.39 48.83
C LEU A 622 0.47 -25.57 47.74
N ALA A 623 0.64 -25.94 46.47
CA ALA A 623 -0.03 -25.28 45.36
C ALA A 623 -1.56 -25.43 45.44
N ASP A 624 -2.05 -26.64 45.75
CA ASP A 624 -3.48 -26.91 45.97
C ASP A 624 -4.04 -26.09 47.14
N ALA A 625 -3.33 -26.07 48.27
CA ALA A 625 -3.73 -25.30 49.44
C ALA A 625 -3.74 -23.78 49.16
N LEU A 626 -2.77 -23.27 48.40
CA LEU A 626 -2.72 -21.87 47.97
C LEU A 626 -3.95 -21.52 47.11
N LEU A 627 -4.31 -22.38 46.17
CA LEU A 627 -5.44 -22.18 45.28
C LEU A 627 -6.78 -22.22 46.03
N GLU A 628 -6.99 -23.21 46.91
CA GLU A 628 -8.18 -23.32 47.74
C GLU A 628 -8.35 -22.09 48.66
N ARG A 629 -7.26 -21.66 49.31
CA ARG A 629 -7.28 -20.48 50.19
C ARG A 629 -7.54 -19.20 49.42
N THR A 630 -6.96 -19.05 48.24
CA THR A 630 -7.21 -17.91 47.36
C THR A 630 -8.69 -17.85 47.01
N LEU A 631 -9.28 -18.92 46.48
CA LEU A 631 -10.71 -18.99 46.13
C LEU A 631 -11.64 -18.65 47.32
N LYS A 632 -11.30 -19.13 48.52
CA LYS A 632 -12.07 -18.84 49.73
C LYS A 632 -12.00 -17.35 50.11
N VAL A 633 -10.84 -16.72 50.00
CA VAL A 633 -10.69 -15.28 50.30
C VAL A 633 -11.35 -14.44 49.20
N THR A 634 -11.19 -14.79 47.93
CA THR A 634 -11.83 -14.05 46.82
C THR A 634 -13.35 -14.11 46.89
N SER A 635 -13.95 -15.22 47.32
CA SER A 635 -15.41 -15.33 47.49
C SER A 635 -15.95 -14.50 48.67
N LEU A 636 -15.16 -14.33 49.74
CA LEU A 636 -15.51 -13.45 50.86
C LEU A 636 -15.51 -11.96 50.47
N VAL A 637 -14.64 -11.58 49.53
CA VAL A 637 -14.55 -10.21 49.00
C VAL A 637 -15.56 -9.96 47.87
N GLY A 638 -15.81 -10.97 47.01
CA GLY A 638 -16.72 -10.89 45.88
C GLY A 638 -18.22 -10.92 46.24
N GLY A 639 -18.59 -11.24 47.48
CA GLY A 639 -19.97 -11.16 47.97
C GLY A 639 -20.46 -9.76 48.33
N ALA A 640 -19.65 -8.72 48.11
CA ALA A 640 -19.94 -7.32 48.46
C ALA A 640 -19.88 -6.34 47.28
N ALA A 641 -19.82 -6.84 46.03
CA ALA A 641 -19.83 -6.02 44.82
C ALA A 641 -21.13 -6.20 44.02
#